data_AF-A0A401KTI3-F1
#
_entry.id   AF-A0A401KTI3-F1
#
_cell.length_a   1.000
_cell.length_b   1.000
_cell.length_c   1.000
_cell.angle_alpha   90.00
_cell.angle_beta   90.00
_cell.angle_gamma   90.00
#
_symmetry.space_group_name_H-M   'P 1'
#
loop_
_entity.id
_entity.type
_entity.pdbx_description
1 polymer ?
#
loop_
_entity_poly.entity_id
_entity_poly.type
_entity_poly.pdbx_seq_one_letter_code
_entity_poly.pdbx_strand_id
1 'polypeptide(L)'
;MDSDLEKRQRSPSLRSVTREQLETSQALGSPPPTCGSRYEKWARNIKGLEARGIEPVSLEERLKNTSSTPFRMMLTWFSMGMAINNIVTGSLGTLVMKLSFTDAALCVIFGTLLGGLGVGYMSTWGPRSGNRTLIVSRYFMGYYPSKVCCILNVLTNLGTGMMSATVGGQLLSKLSGGVVSVIVGIVIVALVSWAMATFGMKIFQFYERYAWFPQLLIFSVLTGSAGPQFDFHSPTIGSIEQINAKRLTYFSLCLSIPLSWIPVSADYQVYYSPEIRRWKIWTVTTIGVSLSIAITLLLGAGLGSGVAINSKWASLYDGTPGSLLMAGYDRLGPLGKLCAFINVLTIVSNNAPSSYSTGLNFQMLGEMWLRVPRPVFTTVSTLIYASCAIGGRNSLYEIFGNLMPLIGYWVIIWFTIVVEQDVLFNRGKVYDWTDWNNWLKLPVGVAASTAFLIGWVGAIVGMLTPGNFLGFVPNTDPRAGLGFQQLVTYACLLLPAYAFLVSHLRFRYLQRLHQKYPYNTRESLSRMTDDEACEIQKGLVQLEFPFLYLKSLQFALFRTYGIPTISTVLTNTTQFSKPDTALKRYADTAALIQEFVGHAPTSRRACTSIARTRWIHSNYRASGKILEDDMLYTLGLFAIQPVRFVEMYEWRDLSDLERCAIGTFWKSLGDSLDISYDALPSGKTGFRDGLHWLEEMMVWSDDYEVRCMVPHVKNREVADQTIAVLLYMLPQPLHFIGMRFVSFMMDDRLRKAMLIDPPPAFDAKLFSLLFSARRFALRYLALPRPYFLRYVSYTDDYNENGRIYMTNWDAAPYYVKPSLRNRWGPVAWLTWALGRPLPGDEGDKYYPKGYDNLNVGPKYFEGKGRQGMEDIMKELETTRRGQCPFH
;
A
#
# COMPACT_ATOMS: atom_id res chain seq x y z
N MET A 1 6.61 70.31 -12.06
CA MET A 1 8.02 70.15 -11.70
C MET A 1 8.06 69.02 -10.70
N ASP A 2 7.97 67.80 -11.24
CA ASP A 2 8.02 66.55 -10.51
C ASP A 2 9.45 66.02 -10.61
N SER A 3 10.14 65.84 -9.48
CA SER A 3 11.22 64.87 -9.38
C SER A 3 11.47 64.49 -7.92
N ASP A 4 11.76 63.20 -7.74
CA ASP A 4 12.52 62.61 -6.62
C ASP A 4 11.76 62.10 -5.40
N LEU A 5 10.84 61.16 -5.65
CA LEU A 5 10.54 60.04 -4.76
C LEU A 5 11.06 58.73 -5.39
N GLU A 6 12.35 58.43 -5.19
CA GLU A 6 12.88 57.08 -5.42
C GLU A 6 14.03 56.74 -4.46
N LYS A 7 13.95 55.52 -3.88
CA LYS A 7 15.02 54.70 -3.26
C LYS A 7 15.50 55.05 -1.83
N ARG A 8 14.99 54.27 -0.85
CA ARG A 8 15.75 53.24 -0.09
C ARG A 8 14.92 52.64 1.06
N GLN A 9 14.17 51.57 0.77
CA GLN A 9 13.75 50.61 1.80
C GLN A 9 14.98 49.78 2.24
N ARG A 10 15.43 49.96 3.48
CA ARG A 10 16.29 49.01 4.20
C ARG A 10 15.43 48.24 5.20
N SER A 11 15.66 46.93 5.23
CA SER A 11 15.04 45.90 6.06
C SER A 11 15.04 46.20 7.57
N PRO A 12 14.02 45.78 8.34
CA PRO A 12 14.10 45.82 9.80
C PRO A 12 14.96 44.66 10.31
N SER A 13 15.82 45.01 11.27
CA SER A 13 16.79 44.14 11.91
C SER A 13 16.17 43.27 13.02
N LEU A 14 16.84 42.14 13.27
CA LEU A 14 16.59 41.05 14.22
C LEU A 14 16.57 41.45 15.73
N ARG A 15 15.96 42.58 16.10
CA ARG A 15 16.00 43.11 17.47
C ARG A 15 14.67 43.22 18.23
N SER A 16 13.55 42.75 17.70
CA SER A 16 12.23 42.96 18.33
C SER A 16 11.58 41.72 18.98
N VAL A 17 12.34 40.66 19.29
CA VAL A 17 11.82 39.63 20.20
C VAL A 17 12.06 40.12 21.62
N THR A 18 11.15 40.95 22.11
CA THR A 18 11.19 41.55 23.45
C THR A 18 10.95 40.50 24.54
N ARG A 19 11.55 40.80 25.69
CA ARG A 19 11.53 40.14 27.01
C ARG A 19 10.14 39.67 27.50
N GLU A 20 9.05 40.14 26.90
CA GLU A 20 7.69 39.68 27.21
C GLU A 20 7.45 38.21 26.83
N GLN A 21 8.00 37.70 25.72
CA GLN A 21 7.86 36.27 25.36
C GLN A 21 8.65 35.34 26.30
N LEU A 22 9.66 35.87 27.00
CA LEU A 22 10.43 35.15 28.02
C LEU A 22 9.64 34.99 29.33
N GLU A 23 8.78 35.94 29.67
CA GLU A 23 7.94 35.87 30.88
C GLU A 23 6.65 35.08 30.63
N THR A 24 6.05 35.14 29.42
CA THR A 24 4.86 34.32 29.11
C THR A 24 5.19 32.82 29.00
N SER A 25 6.42 32.46 28.62
CA SER A 25 6.86 31.05 28.57
C SER A 25 7.16 30.45 29.96
N GLN A 26 7.31 31.27 31.00
CA GLN A 26 7.46 30.79 32.38
C GLN A 26 6.10 30.54 33.07
N ALA A 27 5.00 31.05 32.52
CA ALA A 27 3.65 30.92 33.08
C ALA A 27 2.84 29.73 32.54
N LEU A 28 3.25 29.10 31.43
CA LEU A 28 2.70 27.82 31.00
C LEU A 28 3.57 26.69 31.56
N GLY A 29 3.03 26.00 32.57
CA GLY A 29 3.63 24.81 33.15
C GLY A 29 4.08 23.82 32.07
N SER A 30 5.20 23.14 32.38
CA SER A 30 5.74 22.03 31.61
C SER A 30 4.61 21.15 31.03
N PRO A 31 4.62 20.83 29.72
CA PRO A 31 3.62 19.94 29.16
C PRO A 31 3.60 18.63 29.94
N PRO A 32 2.42 18.02 30.17
CA PRO A 32 2.33 16.81 30.96
C PRO A 32 3.21 15.72 30.35
N PRO A 33 3.87 14.90 31.19
CA PRO A 33 4.76 13.86 30.70
C PRO A 33 3.95 12.89 29.85
N THR A 34 4.28 12.82 28.56
CA THR A 34 3.81 11.74 27.69
C THR A 34 4.14 10.41 28.37
N CYS A 35 3.20 9.47 28.32
CA CYS A 35 3.32 8.15 28.94
C CYS A 35 4.48 7.36 28.29
N GLY A 36 5.70 7.64 28.74
CA GLY A 36 6.91 7.03 28.19
C GLY A 36 7.02 5.56 28.56
N SER A 37 7.57 4.76 27.64
CA SER A 37 7.75 3.32 27.85
C SER A 37 8.62 3.03 29.09
N ARG A 38 8.50 1.82 29.69
CA ARG A 38 9.35 1.39 30.81
C ARG A 38 10.85 1.57 30.51
N TYR A 39 11.24 1.38 29.24
CA TYR A 39 12.60 1.61 28.76
C TYR A 39 13.02 3.08 28.83
N GLU A 40 12.18 4.03 28.40
CA GLU A 40 12.52 5.46 28.43
C GLU A 40 12.67 6.01 29.85
N LYS A 41 11.93 5.44 30.80
CA LYS A 41 12.08 5.76 32.23
C LYS A 41 13.40 5.19 32.77
N TRP A 42 13.74 3.95 32.41
CA TRP A 42 15.03 3.33 32.77
C TRP A 42 16.23 4.04 32.15
N ALA A 43 16.16 4.36 30.85
CA ALA A 43 17.23 5.01 30.11
C ALA A 43 17.50 6.45 30.60
N ARG A 44 16.47 7.19 31.01
CA ARG A 44 16.61 8.51 31.64
C ARG A 44 17.36 8.46 32.98
N ASN A 45 17.32 7.33 33.68
CA ASN A 45 18.01 7.16 34.97
C ASN A 45 19.51 6.82 34.80
N ILE A 46 19.97 6.49 33.59
CA ILE A 46 21.37 6.20 33.30
C ILE A 46 22.07 7.46 32.79
N LYS A 47 23.00 7.99 33.59
CA LYS A 47 23.76 9.20 33.26
C LYS A 47 24.59 8.99 31.99
N GLY A 48 24.24 9.72 30.92
CA GLY A 48 24.96 9.70 29.65
C GLY A 48 24.28 8.93 28.51
N LEU A 49 23.26 8.12 28.82
CA LEU A 49 22.48 7.41 27.81
C LEU A 49 21.43 8.34 27.18
N GLU A 50 21.39 8.40 25.85
CA GLU A 50 20.42 9.23 25.14
C GLU A 50 19.08 8.50 25.03
N ALA A 51 18.08 8.97 25.79
CA ALA A 51 16.72 8.43 25.78
C ALA A 51 15.80 9.09 24.72
N ARG A 52 16.22 10.22 24.12
CA ARG A 52 15.42 10.95 23.13
C ARG A 52 15.47 10.26 21.76
N GLY A 53 14.30 10.12 21.14
CA GLY A 53 14.17 9.65 19.76
C GLY A 53 14.22 10.79 18.75
N ILE A 54 13.10 10.93 18.02
CA ILE A 54 12.95 11.86 16.89
C ILE A 54 12.44 13.25 17.28
N GLU A 55 12.14 13.47 18.55
CA GLU A 55 11.64 14.76 19.05
C GLU A 55 12.67 15.88 18.85
N PRO A 56 12.21 17.12 18.58
CA PRO A 56 13.10 18.26 18.43
C PRO A 56 13.92 18.53 19.69
N VAL A 57 15.18 18.90 19.51
CA VAL A 57 16.04 19.34 20.63
C VAL A 57 15.66 20.77 21.02
N SER A 58 15.23 20.96 22.26
CA SER A 58 14.89 22.27 22.84
C SER A 58 16.11 23.19 22.88
N LEU A 59 15.88 24.52 22.91
CA LEU A 59 16.97 25.50 22.91
C LEU A 59 17.88 25.38 24.14
N GLU A 60 17.31 25.03 25.30
CA GLU A 60 18.03 24.91 26.57
C GLU A 60 19.02 23.74 26.60
N GLU A 61 18.73 22.69 25.84
CA GLU A 61 19.58 21.50 25.76
C GLU A 61 20.67 21.59 24.68
N ARG A 62 20.66 22.66 23.89
CA ARG A 62 21.70 22.92 22.88
C ARG A 62 22.98 23.43 23.54
N LEU A 63 24.11 23.04 22.98
CA LEU A 63 25.44 23.44 23.43
C LEU A 63 25.60 24.95 23.30
N LYS A 64 26.09 25.59 24.38
CA LYS A 64 26.46 27.01 24.38
C LYS A 64 27.54 27.28 23.34
N ASN A 65 27.41 28.39 22.64
CA ASN A 65 28.34 28.76 21.59
C ASN A 65 29.69 29.19 22.20
N THR A 66 30.78 28.63 21.68
CA THR A 66 32.16 29.00 22.05
C THR A 66 32.91 29.34 20.76
N SER A 67 33.99 30.12 20.84
CA SER A 67 34.85 30.43 19.67
C SER A 67 35.32 29.18 18.90
N SER A 68 35.50 28.05 19.58
CA SER A 68 35.91 26.76 18.99
C SER A 68 34.77 25.95 18.36
N THR A 69 33.51 26.37 18.45
CA THR A 69 32.35 25.57 18.02
C THR A 69 32.36 25.23 16.51
N PRO A 70 32.60 26.18 15.57
CA PRO A 70 32.64 25.86 14.14
C PRO A 70 33.79 24.91 13.78
N PHE A 71 34.93 25.03 14.46
CA PHE A 71 36.07 24.14 14.27
C PHE A 71 35.75 22.71 14.72
N ARG A 72 35.01 22.54 15.83
CA ARG A 72 34.51 21.22 16.26
C ARG A 72 33.57 20.60 15.23
N MET A 73 32.67 21.39 14.63
CA MET A 73 31.77 20.91 13.58
C MET A 73 32.55 20.40 12.36
N MET A 74 33.59 21.14 11.95
CA MET A 74 34.49 20.74 10.87
C MET A 74 35.21 19.42 11.19
N LEU A 75 35.79 19.30 12.38
CA LEU A 75 36.53 18.11 12.80
C LEU A 75 35.66 16.86 12.88
N THR A 76 34.41 16.97 13.33
CA THR A 76 33.48 15.84 13.34
C THR A 76 33.25 15.30 11.91
N TRP A 77 32.96 16.18 10.96
CA TRP A 77 32.78 15.77 9.56
C TRP A 77 34.07 15.28 8.91
N PHE A 78 35.20 15.88 9.28
CA PHE A 78 36.52 15.46 8.81
C PHE A 78 36.87 14.05 9.30
N SER A 79 36.61 13.75 10.56
CA SER A 79 36.81 12.44 11.19
C SER A 79 35.90 11.37 10.58
N MET A 80 34.60 11.66 10.46
CA MET A 80 33.61 10.73 9.89
C MET A 80 33.89 10.40 8.42
N GLY A 81 34.40 11.35 7.62
CA GLY A 81 34.72 11.14 6.21
C GLY A 81 36.04 10.40 5.95
N MET A 82 36.91 10.29 6.96
CA MET A 82 38.22 9.61 6.89
C MET A 82 38.09 8.09 7.05
N ALA A 83 37.24 7.49 6.22
CA ALA A 83 36.87 6.08 6.30
C ALA A 83 37.54 5.25 5.19
N ILE A 84 38.02 4.07 5.54
CA ILE A 84 38.74 3.18 4.59
C ILE A 84 37.83 2.61 3.51
N ASN A 85 36.53 2.51 3.75
CA ASN A 85 35.57 2.12 2.71
C ASN A 85 35.66 3.04 1.47
N ASN A 86 36.01 4.32 1.65
CA ASN A 86 36.18 5.27 0.55
C ASN A 86 37.43 4.95 -0.29
N ILE A 87 38.49 4.39 0.30
CA ILE A 87 39.69 3.95 -0.44
C ILE A 87 39.32 2.88 -1.47
N VAL A 88 38.38 2.00 -1.13
CA VAL A 88 37.89 0.96 -2.04
C VAL A 88 37.27 1.57 -3.28
N THR A 89 36.37 2.53 -3.09
CA THR A 89 35.73 3.25 -4.20
C THR A 89 36.74 4.05 -5.02
N GLY A 90 37.74 4.65 -4.38
CA GLY A 90 38.82 5.37 -5.07
C GLY A 90 39.64 4.45 -5.97
N SER A 91 39.90 3.22 -5.51
CA SER A 91 40.66 2.24 -6.28
C SER A 91 39.94 1.74 -7.54
N LEU A 92 38.61 1.81 -7.59
CA LEU A 92 37.82 1.38 -8.76
C LEU A 92 38.15 2.20 -10.02
N GLY A 93 38.49 3.48 -9.88
CA GLY A 93 38.80 4.35 -11.01
C GLY A 93 40.03 3.88 -11.78
N THR A 94 41.09 3.53 -11.06
CA THR A 94 42.37 3.11 -11.65
C THR A 94 42.42 1.59 -11.90
N LEU A 95 41.94 0.76 -10.96
CA LEU A 95 41.97 -0.71 -11.11
C LEU A 95 40.96 -1.24 -12.13
N VAL A 96 39.70 -0.80 -12.03
CA VAL A 96 38.59 -1.40 -12.78
C VAL A 96 38.32 -0.60 -14.05
N MET A 97 38.22 0.73 -13.94
CA MET A 97 37.92 1.60 -15.09
C MET A 97 39.15 1.95 -15.93
N LYS A 98 40.36 1.68 -15.42
CA LYS A 98 41.65 1.95 -16.09
C LYS A 98 41.81 3.42 -16.51
N LEU A 99 41.37 4.33 -15.64
CA LEU A 99 41.62 5.76 -15.79
C LEU A 99 43.07 6.10 -15.38
N SER A 100 43.65 7.11 -16.01
CA SER A 100 44.88 7.72 -15.51
C SER A 100 44.66 8.30 -14.11
N PHE A 101 45.72 8.40 -13.32
CA PHE A 101 45.62 8.98 -11.97
C PHE A 101 45.09 10.41 -12.02
N THR A 102 45.52 11.22 -13.00
CA THR A 102 45.06 12.61 -13.15
C THR A 102 43.56 12.70 -13.43
N ASP A 103 43.03 11.88 -14.35
CA ASP A 103 41.60 11.83 -14.63
C ASP A 103 40.81 11.41 -13.39
N ALA A 104 41.28 10.37 -12.69
CA ALA A 104 40.68 9.91 -11.46
C ALA A 104 40.71 10.98 -10.36
N ALA A 105 41.85 11.66 -10.17
CA ALA A 105 42.03 12.69 -9.15
C ALA A 105 41.11 13.89 -9.37
N LEU A 106 40.95 14.35 -10.61
CA LEU A 106 40.01 15.43 -10.94
C LEU A 106 38.56 15.02 -10.65
N CYS A 107 38.16 13.81 -11.05
CA CYS A 107 36.83 13.28 -10.75
C CYS A 107 36.57 13.21 -9.25
N VAL A 108 37.56 12.80 -8.46
CA VAL A 108 37.50 12.77 -7.00
C VAL A 108 37.31 14.17 -6.43
N ILE A 109 38.16 15.14 -6.78
CA ILE A 109 38.13 16.49 -6.22
C ILE A 109 36.79 17.19 -6.53
N PHE A 110 36.35 17.16 -7.78
CA PHE A 110 35.09 17.80 -8.16
C PHE A 110 33.87 17.05 -7.62
N GLY A 111 33.91 15.71 -7.62
CA GLY A 111 32.81 14.90 -7.10
C GLY A 111 32.61 15.07 -5.60
N THR A 112 33.69 15.04 -4.82
CA THR A 112 33.62 15.23 -3.35
C THR A 112 33.20 16.64 -2.98
N LEU A 113 33.72 17.65 -3.67
CA LEU A 113 33.34 19.03 -3.45
C LEU A 113 31.85 19.23 -3.75
N LEU A 114 31.37 18.81 -4.92
CA LEU A 114 29.97 19.01 -5.32
C LEU A 114 28.99 18.33 -4.36
N GLY A 115 29.25 17.09 -3.95
CA GLY A 115 28.40 16.42 -2.97
C GLY A 115 28.54 17.02 -1.57
N GLY A 116 29.74 17.46 -1.20
CA GLY A 116 30.00 18.15 0.06
C GLY A 116 29.22 19.46 0.21
N LEU A 117 29.00 20.20 -0.89
CA LEU A 117 28.13 21.40 -0.88
C LEU A 117 26.70 21.05 -0.44
N GLY A 118 26.20 19.88 -0.83
CA GLY A 118 24.87 19.40 -0.43
C GLY A 118 24.81 19.02 1.05
N VAL A 119 25.84 18.33 1.57
CA VAL A 119 25.95 17.99 3.00
C VAL A 119 26.01 19.26 3.85
N GLY A 120 26.80 20.25 3.41
CA GLY A 120 26.89 21.54 4.06
C GLY A 120 25.56 22.27 4.08
N TYR A 121 24.81 22.26 2.97
CA TYR A 121 23.51 22.94 2.88
C TYR A 121 22.51 22.34 3.85
N MET A 122 22.36 21.01 3.83
CA MET A 122 21.38 20.34 4.67
C MET A 122 21.74 20.40 6.17
N SER A 123 23.03 20.44 6.50
CA SER A 123 23.53 20.66 7.88
C SER A 123 23.10 21.99 8.50
N THR A 124 22.83 23.02 7.69
CA THR A 124 22.39 24.33 8.21
C THR A 124 21.01 24.29 8.88
N TRP A 125 20.20 23.28 8.57
CA TRP A 125 18.84 23.15 9.12
C TRP A 125 18.84 22.60 10.54
N GLY A 126 19.82 21.78 10.92
CA GLY A 126 19.87 21.11 12.24
C GLY A 126 19.83 22.10 13.41
N PRO A 127 20.77 23.06 13.50
CA PRO A 127 20.80 24.03 14.60
C PRO A 127 19.57 24.95 14.64
N ARG A 128 18.85 25.12 13.53
CA ARG A 128 17.67 26.01 13.45
C ARG A 128 16.41 25.32 13.90
N SER A 129 16.12 24.16 13.31
CA SER A 129 14.89 23.42 13.56
C SER A 129 14.96 22.62 14.87
N GLY A 130 16.15 22.16 15.26
CA GLY A 130 16.31 21.14 16.30
C GLY A 130 15.76 19.77 15.87
N ASN A 131 15.26 19.66 14.63
CA ASN A 131 14.66 18.46 14.05
C ASN A 131 15.71 17.67 13.27
N ARG A 132 15.54 16.35 13.24
CA ARG A 132 16.35 15.44 12.42
C ARG A 132 16.12 15.72 10.92
N THR A 133 17.09 15.36 10.10
CA THR A 133 17.18 15.73 8.68
C THR A 133 15.91 15.42 7.89
N LEU A 134 15.44 14.17 7.95
CA LEU A 134 14.24 13.74 7.22
C LEU A 134 12.92 14.18 7.86
N ILE A 135 12.96 14.69 9.11
CA ILE A 135 11.82 15.40 9.70
C ILE A 135 11.73 16.79 9.09
N VAL A 136 12.87 17.48 8.88
CA VAL A 136 12.89 18.74 8.13
C VAL A 136 12.33 18.54 6.72
N SER A 137 12.60 17.39 6.08
CA SER A 137 12.01 17.06 4.77
C SER A 137 10.48 17.03 4.74
N ARG A 138 9.80 16.83 5.87
CA ARG A 138 8.32 16.88 5.93
C ARG A 138 7.78 18.27 5.55
N TYR A 139 8.54 19.32 5.84
CA TYR A 139 8.17 20.70 5.52
C TYR A 139 8.31 21.03 4.03
N PHE A 140 9.15 20.27 3.30
CA PHE A 140 9.39 20.47 1.88
C PHE A 140 8.58 19.50 1.02
N MET A 141 8.68 18.21 1.33
CA MET A 141 8.13 17.12 0.51
C MET A 141 6.76 16.62 1.01
N GLY A 142 6.37 16.98 2.23
CA GLY A 142 5.12 16.55 2.85
C GLY A 142 5.25 15.37 3.82
N TYR A 143 4.21 15.20 4.65
CA TYR A 143 4.24 14.24 5.76
C TYR A 143 4.38 12.78 5.30
N TYR A 144 3.55 12.34 4.35
CA TYR A 144 3.60 10.96 3.84
C TYR A 144 4.77 10.70 2.89
N PRO A 145 5.06 11.57 1.90
CA PRO A 145 6.14 11.32 0.95
C PRO A 145 7.50 11.22 1.64
N SER A 146 7.76 12.02 2.67
CA SER A 146 9.02 11.98 3.43
C SER A 146 9.33 10.61 4.04
N LYS A 147 8.30 9.77 4.30
CA LYS A 147 8.49 8.41 4.81
C LYS A 147 9.16 7.50 3.78
N VAL A 148 8.93 7.72 2.48
CA VAL A 148 9.62 7.00 1.40
C VAL A 148 11.12 7.29 1.48
N CYS A 149 11.51 8.55 1.67
CA CYS A 149 12.91 8.92 1.88
C CYS A 149 13.49 8.29 3.14
N CYS A 150 12.72 8.15 4.23
CA CYS A 150 13.17 7.45 5.43
C CYS A 150 13.50 5.98 5.15
N ILE A 151 12.65 5.27 4.38
CA ILE A 151 12.89 3.87 3.99
C ILE A 151 14.13 3.78 3.09
N LEU A 152 14.25 4.64 2.09
CA LEU A 152 15.41 4.67 1.19
C LEU A 152 16.71 4.97 1.94
N ASN A 153 16.67 5.84 2.95
CA ASN A 153 17.82 6.14 3.78
C ASN A 153 18.18 5.01 4.75
N VAL A 154 17.20 4.26 5.28
CA VAL A 154 17.46 3.02 6.02
C VAL A 154 18.23 2.04 5.13
N LEU A 155 17.77 1.82 3.89
CA LEU A 155 18.46 0.95 2.93
C LEU A 155 19.87 1.45 2.60
N THR A 156 20.03 2.77 2.43
CA THR A 156 21.33 3.43 2.21
C THR A 156 22.29 3.13 3.35
N ASN A 157 21.87 3.31 4.61
CA ASN A 157 22.72 3.06 5.77
C ASN A 157 23.00 1.57 6.02
N LEU A 158 22.06 0.68 5.72
CA LEU A 158 22.31 -0.77 5.75
C LEU A 158 23.36 -1.15 4.69
N GLY A 159 23.29 -0.57 3.51
CA GLY A 159 24.26 -0.75 2.44
C GLY A 159 25.66 -0.27 2.81
N THR A 160 25.78 0.96 3.33
CA THR A 160 27.07 1.50 3.78
C THR A 160 27.66 0.74 4.97
N GLY A 161 26.81 0.28 5.90
CA GLY A 161 27.23 -0.55 7.03
C GLY A 161 27.73 -1.93 6.60
N MET A 162 27.04 -2.57 5.64
CA MET A 162 27.46 -3.83 5.04
C MET A 162 28.85 -3.72 4.42
N MET A 163 29.06 -2.72 3.57
CA MET A 163 30.35 -2.49 2.91
C MET A 163 31.47 -2.23 3.91
N SER A 164 31.21 -1.37 4.91
CA SER A 164 32.15 -1.02 5.97
C SER A 164 32.58 -2.26 6.76
N ALA A 165 31.62 -3.07 7.21
CA ALA A 165 31.89 -4.28 7.98
C ALA A 165 32.68 -5.32 7.18
N THR A 166 32.40 -5.45 5.88
CA THR A 166 33.11 -6.39 5.00
C THR A 166 34.58 -5.98 4.82
N VAL A 167 34.84 -4.70 4.52
CA VAL A 167 36.21 -4.18 4.37
C VAL A 167 37.00 -4.35 5.67
N GLY A 168 36.38 -4.07 6.81
CA GLY A 168 37.02 -4.27 8.13
C GLY A 168 37.32 -5.73 8.42
N GLY A 169 36.40 -6.64 8.09
CA GLY A 169 36.62 -8.09 8.26
C GLY A 169 37.73 -8.63 7.36
N GLN A 170 37.80 -8.18 6.11
CA GLN A 170 38.91 -8.55 5.20
C GLN A 170 40.26 -8.04 5.72
N LEU A 171 40.31 -6.80 6.19
CA LEU A 171 41.54 -6.21 6.74
C LEU A 171 42.01 -6.97 7.99
N LEU A 172 41.12 -7.28 8.94
CA LEU A 172 41.44 -8.09 10.13
C LEU A 172 41.93 -9.50 9.78
N SER A 173 41.33 -10.12 8.76
CA SER A 173 41.74 -11.44 8.31
C SER A 173 43.17 -11.42 7.73
N LYS A 174 43.49 -10.41 6.90
CA LYS A 174 44.84 -10.25 6.35
C LYS A 174 45.88 -9.89 7.41
N LEU A 175 45.51 -9.09 8.41
CA LEU A 175 46.40 -8.72 9.51
C LEU A 175 46.82 -9.90 10.37
N SER A 176 45.88 -10.82 10.62
CA SER A 176 46.10 -12.02 11.43
C SER A 176 46.75 -13.18 10.66
N GLY A 177 47.10 -13.00 9.38
CA GLY A 177 47.60 -14.08 8.52
C GLY A 177 46.57 -15.18 8.27
N GLY A 178 45.27 -14.86 8.39
CA GLY A 178 44.17 -15.81 8.19
C GLY A 178 43.68 -16.54 9.46
N VAL A 179 44.30 -16.31 10.63
CA VAL A 179 43.83 -16.88 11.91
C VAL A 179 42.42 -16.40 12.25
N VAL A 180 42.15 -15.11 12.01
CA VAL A 180 40.78 -14.57 12.06
C VAL A 180 40.19 -14.69 10.67
N SER A 181 39.10 -15.46 10.54
CA SER A 181 38.39 -15.53 9.26
C SER A 181 37.70 -14.19 8.95
N VAL A 182 37.45 -13.91 7.67
CA VAL A 182 36.73 -12.69 7.24
C VAL A 182 35.38 -12.58 7.94
N ILE A 183 34.68 -13.70 8.15
CA ILE A 183 33.38 -13.74 8.83
C ILE A 183 33.52 -13.30 10.29
N VAL A 184 34.50 -13.82 11.03
CA VAL A 184 34.76 -13.43 12.41
C VAL A 184 35.13 -11.94 12.48
N GLY A 185 35.95 -11.47 11.54
CA GLY A 185 36.29 -10.05 11.42
C GLY A 185 35.07 -9.14 11.19
N ILE A 186 34.14 -9.55 10.32
CA ILE A 186 32.86 -8.83 10.09
C ILE A 186 32.07 -8.72 11.39
N VAL A 187 31.93 -9.82 12.13
CA VAL A 187 31.19 -9.86 13.41
C VAL A 187 31.84 -8.93 14.44
N ILE A 188 33.17 -8.94 14.57
CA ILE A 188 33.89 -8.04 15.48
C ILE A 188 33.60 -6.58 15.14
N VAL A 189 33.73 -6.18 13.87
CA VAL A 189 33.50 -4.79 13.44
C VAL A 189 32.04 -4.37 13.65
N ALA A 190 31.09 -5.27 13.36
CA ALA A 190 29.67 -5.03 13.57
C ALA A 190 29.32 -4.85 15.06
N LEU A 191 29.86 -5.69 15.95
CA LEU A 191 29.63 -5.61 17.40
C LEU A 191 30.19 -4.33 18.00
N VAL A 192 31.41 -3.94 17.62
CA VAL A 192 32.03 -2.69 18.11
C VAL A 192 31.25 -1.46 17.61
N SER A 193 30.84 -1.47 16.33
CA SER A 193 30.01 -0.39 15.76
C SER A 193 28.64 -0.30 16.44
N TRP A 194 28.03 -1.46 16.73
CA TRP A 194 26.74 -1.56 17.43
C TRP A 194 26.80 -1.04 18.85
N ALA A 195 27.85 -1.39 19.60
CA ALA A 195 28.05 -0.89 20.96
C ALA A 195 28.11 0.65 20.95
N MET A 196 28.93 1.24 20.07
CA MET A 196 29.06 2.69 19.98
C MET A 196 27.76 3.38 19.55
N ALA A 197 27.01 2.81 18.60
CA ALA A 197 25.73 3.35 18.15
C ALA A 197 24.62 3.25 19.22
N THR A 198 24.65 2.21 20.05
CA THR A 198 23.63 1.93 21.08
C THR A 198 23.73 2.90 22.26
N PHE A 199 24.95 3.18 22.74
CA PHE A 199 25.16 4.02 23.94
C PHE A 199 25.05 5.55 23.67
N GLY A 200 24.89 5.98 22.41
CA GLY A 200 24.37 7.31 22.04
C GLY A 200 25.40 8.40 21.69
N MET A 201 24.88 9.56 21.24
CA MET A 201 25.67 10.64 20.61
C MET A 201 26.77 11.26 21.48
N LYS A 202 26.65 11.24 22.82
CA LYS A 202 27.64 11.85 23.71
C LYS A 202 29.00 11.13 23.67
N ILE A 203 28.97 9.79 23.67
CA ILE A 203 30.18 8.97 23.58
C ILE A 203 30.80 9.13 22.19
N PHE A 204 29.95 9.13 21.17
CA PHE A 204 30.37 9.37 19.79
C PHE A 204 31.06 10.74 19.62
N GLN A 205 30.44 11.83 20.07
CA GLN A 205 31.04 13.17 19.99
C GLN A 205 32.36 13.29 20.78
N PHE A 206 32.48 12.58 21.90
CA PHE A 206 33.73 12.53 22.64
C PHE A 206 34.83 11.79 21.86
N TYR A 207 34.50 10.65 21.27
CA TYR A 207 35.41 9.87 20.45
C TYR A 207 35.87 10.64 19.21
N GLU A 208 34.93 11.20 18.43
CA GLU A 208 35.23 11.96 17.20
C GLU A 208 36.05 13.22 17.45
N ARG A 209 36.01 13.79 18.66
CA ARG A 209 36.85 14.93 19.03
C ARG A 209 38.34 14.63 18.91
N TYR A 210 38.74 13.38 19.11
CA TYR A 210 40.14 12.95 19.12
C TYR A 210 40.47 11.96 18.00
N ALA A 211 39.49 11.23 17.46
CA ALA A 211 39.69 10.18 16.46
C ALA A 211 40.35 10.68 15.16
N TRP A 212 40.06 11.92 14.74
CA TRP A 212 40.60 12.49 13.50
C TRP A 212 42.13 12.49 13.43
N PHE A 213 42.83 12.72 14.55
CA PHE A 213 44.28 12.90 14.53
C PHE A 213 45.04 11.59 14.28
N PRO A 214 44.77 10.49 15.03
CA PRO A 214 45.34 9.18 14.70
C PRO A 214 45.01 8.70 13.29
N GLN A 215 43.78 8.94 12.82
CA GLN A 215 43.36 8.55 11.47
C GLN A 215 44.17 9.28 10.39
N LEU A 216 44.30 10.60 10.51
CA LEU A 216 45.08 11.42 9.57
C LEU A 216 46.54 10.99 9.57
N LEU A 217 47.15 10.77 10.74
CA LEU A 217 48.52 10.31 10.88
C LEU A 217 48.76 9.00 10.12
N ILE A 218 47.85 8.04 10.25
CA ILE A 218 47.97 6.74 9.58
C ILE A 218 47.81 6.86 8.07
N PHE A 219 46.88 7.68 7.59
CA PHE A 219 46.78 7.95 6.16
C PHE A 219 48.01 8.69 5.60
N SER A 220 48.64 9.57 6.39
CA SER A 220 49.92 10.18 6.02
C SER A 220 51.05 9.14 5.96
N VAL A 221 51.12 8.21 6.91
CA VAL A 221 52.09 7.09 6.89
C VAL A 221 51.85 6.18 5.69
N LEU A 222 50.59 5.85 5.39
CA LEU A 222 50.22 5.06 4.21
C LEU A 222 50.63 5.79 2.92
N THR A 223 50.37 7.09 2.83
CA THR A 223 50.78 7.93 1.69
C THR A 223 52.30 7.97 1.53
N GLY A 224 53.06 8.08 2.63
CA GLY A 224 54.53 8.06 2.59
C GLY A 224 55.11 6.72 2.15
N SER A 225 54.49 5.61 2.56
CA SER A 225 54.90 4.24 2.17
C SER A 225 54.54 3.92 0.71
N ALA A 226 53.30 4.20 0.33
CA ALA A 226 52.69 3.81 -0.94
C ALA A 226 52.95 4.83 -2.07
N GLY A 227 53.09 6.11 -1.74
CA GLY A 227 53.19 7.22 -2.70
C GLY A 227 54.30 7.07 -3.76
N PRO A 228 55.52 6.62 -3.41
CA PRO A 228 56.57 6.39 -4.41
C PRO A 228 56.29 5.23 -5.39
N GLN A 229 55.19 4.50 -5.21
CA GLN A 229 54.75 3.43 -6.11
C GLN A 229 53.51 3.80 -6.91
N PHE A 230 52.95 5.00 -6.71
CA PHE A 230 51.84 5.49 -7.51
C PHE A 230 52.32 5.82 -8.91
N ASP A 231 51.51 5.46 -9.87
CA ASP A 231 51.73 5.86 -11.24
C ASP A 231 50.88 7.07 -11.61
N PHE A 232 51.58 8.12 -12.05
CA PHE A 232 51.02 9.40 -12.47
C PHE A 232 51.08 9.59 -13.99
N HIS A 233 51.72 8.68 -14.74
CA HIS A 233 52.09 8.90 -16.13
C HIS A 233 51.31 8.03 -17.13
N SER A 234 50.76 6.88 -16.72
CA SER A 234 50.02 6.05 -17.68
C SER A 234 48.76 6.74 -18.22
N PRO A 235 48.57 6.79 -19.54
CA PRO A 235 47.41 7.41 -20.15
C PRO A 235 46.16 6.53 -20.01
N THR A 236 44.99 7.17 -20.02
CA THR A 236 43.69 6.47 -20.00
C THR A 236 43.49 5.68 -21.29
N ILE A 237 43.13 4.40 -21.18
CA ILE A 237 42.95 3.49 -22.32
C ILE A 237 41.48 3.51 -22.79
N GLY A 238 41.24 3.78 -24.08
CA GLY A 238 39.92 3.68 -24.74
C GLY A 238 39.75 4.66 -25.91
N SER A 239 38.63 4.56 -26.63
CA SER A 239 38.21 5.62 -27.57
C SER A 239 37.81 6.89 -26.80
N ILE A 240 37.75 8.05 -27.46
CA ILE A 240 37.36 9.32 -26.84
C ILE A 240 36.00 9.21 -26.12
N GLU A 241 35.04 8.54 -26.76
CA GLU A 241 33.71 8.28 -26.20
C GLU A 241 33.77 7.40 -24.94
N GLN A 242 34.56 6.32 -24.99
CA GLN A 242 34.77 5.43 -23.84
C GLN A 242 35.47 6.13 -22.67
N ILE A 243 36.43 7.01 -22.96
CA ILE A 243 37.14 7.79 -21.94
C ILE A 243 36.17 8.74 -21.24
N ASN A 244 35.34 9.45 -22.00
CA ASN A 244 34.34 10.36 -21.43
C ASN A 244 33.29 9.62 -20.60
N ALA A 245 32.84 8.45 -21.07
CA ALA A 245 31.94 7.59 -20.32
C ALA A 245 32.58 7.15 -18.98
N LYS A 246 33.80 6.63 -19.01
CA LYS A 246 34.54 6.22 -17.79
C LYS A 246 34.71 7.37 -16.80
N ARG A 247 35.07 8.57 -17.28
CA ARG A 247 35.21 9.77 -16.45
C ARG A 247 33.89 10.15 -15.79
N LEU A 248 32.79 10.16 -16.54
CA LEU A 248 31.47 10.52 -16.02
C LEU A 248 30.96 9.49 -15.00
N THR A 249 31.12 8.19 -15.29
CA THR A 249 30.74 7.13 -14.36
C THR A 249 31.58 7.20 -13.07
N TYR A 250 32.90 7.41 -13.18
CA TYR A 250 33.76 7.53 -12.01
C TYR A 250 33.48 8.81 -11.20
N PHE A 251 33.22 9.93 -11.87
CA PHE A 251 32.76 11.17 -11.23
C PHE A 251 31.45 10.96 -10.45
N SER A 252 30.46 10.30 -11.07
CA SER A 252 29.18 9.98 -10.41
C SER A 252 29.36 9.08 -9.19
N LEU A 253 30.27 8.11 -9.29
CA LEU A 253 30.63 7.22 -8.17
C LEU A 253 31.27 8.01 -7.02
N CYS A 254 32.22 8.91 -7.31
CA CYS A 254 32.86 9.77 -6.32
C CYS A 254 31.88 10.75 -5.69
N LEU A 255 30.94 11.29 -6.48
CA LEU A 255 29.87 12.18 -6.03
C LEU A 255 28.88 11.47 -5.10
N SER A 256 28.58 10.19 -5.35
CA SER A 256 27.57 9.44 -4.59
C SER A 256 27.95 9.23 -3.12
N ILE A 257 29.26 9.21 -2.80
CA ILE A 257 29.75 9.02 -1.42
C ILE A 257 29.33 10.18 -0.50
N PRO A 258 29.72 11.45 -0.74
CA PRO A 258 29.24 12.57 0.07
C PRO A 258 27.72 12.74 -0.02
N LEU A 259 27.08 12.44 -1.16
CA LEU A 259 25.62 12.48 -1.28
C LEU A 259 24.94 11.57 -0.23
N SER A 260 25.48 10.37 0.02
CA SER A 260 24.91 9.44 1.02
C SER A 260 24.80 10.03 2.43
N TRP A 261 25.57 11.08 2.74
CA TRP A 261 25.53 11.78 4.03
C TRP A 261 24.48 12.88 4.13
N ILE A 262 23.95 13.38 3.01
CA ILE A 262 22.98 14.48 3.01
C ILE A 262 21.73 14.14 3.86
N PRO A 263 21.09 12.96 3.72
CA PRO A 263 19.86 12.62 4.43
C PRO A 263 20.02 12.42 5.95
N VAL A 264 21.26 12.47 6.47
CA VAL A 264 21.56 12.35 7.91
C VAL A 264 22.31 13.57 8.45
N SER A 265 22.68 14.51 7.60
CA SER A 265 23.63 15.58 7.91
C SER A 265 23.19 16.51 9.06
N ALA A 266 21.92 16.87 9.13
CA ALA A 266 21.40 17.72 10.19
C ALA A 266 21.32 16.97 11.55
N ASP A 267 21.29 15.63 11.54
CA ASP A 267 21.09 14.81 12.74
C ASP A 267 22.20 15.01 13.76
N TYR A 268 23.43 15.25 13.28
CA TYR A 268 24.63 15.49 14.09
C TYR A 268 24.76 16.94 14.53
N GLN A 269 24.02 17.85 13.87
CA GLN A 269 24.11 19.29 14.08
C GLN A 269 22.96 19.86 14.93
N VAL A 270 21.97 19.04 15.32
CA VAL A 270 20.80 19.48 16.12
C VAL A 270 21.16 20.02 17.51
N TYR A 271 22.31 19.65 18.07
CA TYR A 271 22.74 20.08 19.41
C TYR A 271 23.44 21.43 19.41
N TYR A 272 23.69 22.06 18.26
CA TYR A 272 24.37 23.35 18.21
C TYR A 272 23.38 24.52 18.28
N SER A 273 23.83 25.65 18.83
CA SER A 273 23.01 26.86 18.96
C SER A 273 22.58 27.43 17.59
N PRO A 274 21.32 27.91 17.46
CA PRO A 274 20.83 28.59 16.24
C PRO A 274 21.50 29.95 15.98
N GLU A 275 22.25 30.51 16.95
CA GLU A 275 22.92 31.81 16.82
C GLU A 275 24.08 31.80 15.80
N ILE A 276 24.60 30.62 15.45
CA ILE A 276 25.69 30.49 14.50
C ILE A 276 25.19 30.86 13.09
N ARG A 277 25.88 31.78 12.42
CA ARG A 277 25.53 32.23 11.06
C ARG A 277 25.56 31.05 10.07
N ARG A 278 24.52 30.94 9.22
CA ARG A 278 24.32 29.82 8.27
C ARG A 278 25.52 29.56 7.37
N TRP A 279 26.10 30.61 6.79
CA TRP A 279 27.24 30.47 5.89
C TRP A 279 28.46 29.86 6.59
N LYS A 280 28.65 30.13 7.90
CA LYS A 280 29.75 29.51 8.65
C LYS A 280 29.54 28.01 8.78
N ILE A 281 28.32 27.57 9.16
CA ILE A 281 27.98 26.15 9.27
C ILE A 281 28.17 25.45 7.93
N TRP A 282 27.67 26.08 6.85
CA TRP A 282 27.80 25.59 5.49
C TRP A 282 29.28 25.42 5.09
N THR A 283 30.08 26.48 5.19
CA THR A 283 31.49 26.45 4.78
C THR A 283 32.31 25.45 5.59
N VAL A 284 32.20 25.43 6.93
CA VAL A 284 33.02 24.52 7.75
C VAL A 284 32.64 23.05 7.55
N THR A 285 31.35 22.77 7.33
CA THR A 285 30.87 21.41 7.06
C THR A 285 31.32 20.94 5.69
N THR A 286 31.13 21.76 4.65
CA THR A 286 31.56 21.46 3.28
C THR A 286 33.06 21.19 3.22
N ILE A 287 33.89 22.03 3.86
CA ILE A 287 35.34 21.83 3.89
C ILE A 287 35.70 20.53 4.62
N GLY A 288 35.13 20.29 5.79
CA GLY A 288 35.42 19.09 6.59
C GLY A 288 35.11 17.79 5.85
N VAL A 289 33.90 17.68 5.26
CA VAL A 289 33.47 16.46 4.56
C VAL A 289 34.16 16.28 3.21
N SER A 290 34.35 17.36 2.43
CA SER A 290 34.97 17.26 1.10
C SER A 290 36.45 16.89 1.23
N LEU A 291 37.17 17.51 2.17
CA LEU A 291 38.60 17.27 2.34
C LEU A 291 38.89 15.85 2.83
N SER A 292 38.13 15.35 3.81
CA SER A 292 38.31 14.00 4.35
C SER A 292 38.03 12.90 3.33
N ILE A 293 36.92 13.00 2.60
CA ILE A 293 36.58 12.04 1.55
C ILE A 293 37.54 12.15 0.36
N ALA A 294 37.99 13.36 -0.01
CA ALA A 294 38.98 13.54 -1.07
C ALA A 294 40.30 12.85 -0.74
N ILE A 295 40.82 13.00 0.48
CA ILE A 295 42.08 12.35 0.91
C ILE A 295 41.99 10.83 0.75
N THR A 296 40.90 10.22 1.25
CA THR A 296 40.74 8.76 1.20
C THR A 296 40.52 8.24 -0.22
N LEU A 297 39.75 8.93 -1.06
CA LEU A 297 39.55 8.54 -2.46
C LEU A 297 40.82 8.69 -3.31
N LEU A 298 41.56 9.77 -3.15
CA LEU A 298 42.83 9.99 -3.86
C LEU A 298 43.85 8.91 -3.50
N LEU A 299 43.91 8.53 -2.22
CA LEU A 299 44.77 7.45 -1.75
C LEU A 299 44.36 6.10 -2.37
N GLY A 300 43.05 5.84 -2.49
CA GLY A 300 42.53 4.67 -3.20
C GLY A 300 42.90 4.64 -4.68
N ALA A 301 42.76 5.76 -5.38
CA ALA A 301 43.15 5.88 -6.79
C ALA A 301 44.65 5.61 -6.98
N GLY A 302 45.50 6.12 -6.07
CA GLY A 302 46.94 5.88 -6.08
C GLY A 302 47.31 4.42 -5.78
N LEU A 303 46.71 3.82 -4.75
CA LEU A 303 46.92 2.40 -4.45
C LEU A 303 46.54 1.51 -5.64
N GLY A 304 45.44 1.85 -6.31
CA GLY A 304 45.00 1.14 -7.50
C GLY A 304 45.94 1.28 -8.70
N SER A 305 46.54 2.47 -8.92
CA SER A 305 47.51 2.64 -10.00
C SER A 305 48.82 1.88 -9.72
N GLY A 306 49.25 1.82 -8.46
CA GLY A 306 50.46 1.09 -8.07
C GLY A 306 50.39 -0.43 -8.32
N VAL A 307 49.22 -1.05 -8.16
CA VAL A 307 49.03 -2.50 -8.44
C VAL A 307 49.19 -2.82 -9.92
N ALA A 308 48.81 -1.90 -10.82
CA ALA A 308 48.87 -2.14 -12.26
C ALA A 308 50.32 -2.23 -12.79
N ILE A 309 51.29 -1.64 -12.09
CA ILE A 309 52.68 -1.49 -12.55
C ILE A 309 53.66 -2.31 -11.70
N ASN A 310 53.45 -2.39 -10.39
CA ASN A 310 54.35 -3.13 -9.52
C ASN A 310 53.95 -4.61 -9.44
N SER A 311 54.78 -5.49 -10.02
CA SER A 311 54.61 -6.95 -10.00
C SER A 311 54.53 -7.53 -8.58
N LYS A 312 55.24 -6.94 -7.62
CA LYS A 312 55.15 -7.34 -6.20
C LYS A 312 53.77 -7.04 -5.64
N TRP A 313 53.20 -5.87 -5.92
CA TRP A 313 51.86 -5.51 -5.46
C TRP A 313 50.77 -6.31 -6.16
N ALA A 314 50.93 -6.58 -7.47
CA ALA A 314 50.07 -7.49 -8.20
C ALA A 314 50.06 -8.91 -7.59
N SER A 315 51.20 -9.39 -7.09
CA SER A 315 51.28 -10.69 -6.41
C SER A 315 50.65 -10.72 -5.01
N LEU A 316 50.64 -9.58 -4.31
CA LEU A 316 50.04 -9.44 -2.98
C LEU A 316 48.52 -9.20 -3.05
N TYR A 317 48.04 -8.66 -4.17
CA TYR A 317 46.64 -8.34 -4.39
C TYR A 317 45.85 -9.56 -4.87
N ASP A 318 44.92 -10.01 -4.03
CA ASP A 318 44.05 -11.17 -4.28
C ASP A 318 42.65 -10.80 -4.80
N GLY A 319 42.47 -9.56 -5.28
CA GLY A 319 41.16 -9.06 -5.69
C GLY A 319 40.29 -8.55 -4.54
N THR A 320 40.82 -8.45 -3.32
CA THR A 320 40.08 -7.91 -2.16
C THR A 320 40.60 -6.53 -1.73
N PRO A 321 39.71 -5.62 -1.28
CA PRO A 321 40.12 -4.35 -0.71
C PRO A 321 41.08 -4.46 0.49
N GLY A 322 40.92 -5.51 1.30
CA GLY A 322 41.81 -5.79 2.42
C GLY A 322 43.26 -6.05 1.99
N SER A 323 43.49 -6.81 0.92
CA SER A 323 44.86 -7.06 0.41
C SER A 323 45.46 -5.82 -0.25
N LEU A 324 44.65 -5.01 -0.94
CA LEU A 324 45.09 -3.74 -1.52
C LEU A 324 45.69 -2.79 -0.48
N LEU A 325 45.02 -2.64 0.67
CA LEU A 325 45.52 -1.81 1.78
C LEU A 325 46.80 -2.40 2.37
N MET A 326 46.86 -3.71 2.54
CA MET A 326 48.05 -4.38 3.05
C MET A 326 49.25 -4.23 2.12
N ALA A 327 49.05 -4.23 0.79
CA ALA A 327 50.09 -3.96 -0.19
C ALA A 327 50.69 -2.55 -0.02
N GLY A 328 49.85 -1.55 0.29
CA GLY A 328 50.31 -0.19 0.60
C GLY A 328 51.19 -0.10 1.86
N TYR A 329 51.00 -1.01 2.82
CA TYR A 329 51.77 -1.10 4.06
C TYR A 329 52.99 -2.02 4.01
N ASP A 330 53.24 -2.71 2.88
CA ASP A 330 54.27 -3.74 2.73
C ASP A 330 55.67 -3.26 3.16
N ARG A 331 56.02 -2.00 2.89
CA ARG A 331 57.34 -1.42 3.21
C ARG A 331 57.57 -1.16 4.71
N LEU A 332 56.52 -1.12 5.51
CA LEU A 332 56.58 -0.72 6.93
C LEU A 332 56.71 -1.93 7.89
N GLY A 333 56.63 -3.15 7.38
CA GLY A 333 56.79 -4.37 8.19
C GLY A 333 55.82 -4.42 9.38
N PRO A 334 56.29 -4.66 10.63
CA PRO A 334 55.44 -4.71 11.81
C PRO A 334 54.65 -3.41 12.09
N LEU A 335 55.25 -2.26 11.79
CA LEU A 335 54.58 -0.96 11.95
C LEU A 335 53.39 -0.83 11.00
N GLY A 336 53.51 -1.37 9.78
CA GLY A 336 52.41 -1.42 8.81
C GLY A 336 51.20 -2.22 9.32
N LYS A 337 51.44 -3.34 10.01
CA LYS A 337 50.37 -4.13 10.66
C LYS A 337 49.68 -3.34 11.78
N LEU A 338 50.44 -2.61 12.60
CA LEU A 338 49.87 -1.75 13.64
C LEU A 338 49.01 -0.63 13.05
N CYS A 339 49.50 0.05 12.01
CA CYS A 339 48.76 1.08 11.28
C CYS A 339 47.46 0.54 10.69
N ALA A 340 47.53 -0.62 10.02
CA ALA A 340 46.37 -1.30 9.44
C ALA A 340 45.34 -1.73 10.51
N PHE A 341 45.77 -2.14 11.70
CA PHE A 341 44.86 -2.43 12.82
C PHE A 341 44.13 -1.18 13.31
N ILE A 342 44.83 -0.07 13.53
CA ILE A 342 44.20 1.19 13.95
C ILE A 342 43.25 1.70 12.86
N ASN A 343 43.58 1.43 11.60
CA ASN A 343 42.73 1.71 10.44
C ASN A 343 41.34 1.03 10.54
N VAL A 344 41.22 -0.15 11.17
CA VAL A 344 39.92 -0.77 11.44
C VAL A 344 39.02 0.12 12.31
N LEU A 345 39.60 0.94 13.20
CA LEU A 345 38.84 1.89 14.02
C LEU A 345 38.17 2.98 13.17
N THR A 346 38.76 3.37 12.03
CA THR A 346 38.13 4.35 11.10
C THR A 346 36.79 3.85 10.57
N ILE A 347 36.66 2.54 10.38
CA ILE A 347 35.45 1.89 9.88
C ILE A 347 34.35 1.99 10.94
N VAL A 348 34.73 1.85 12.22
CA VAL A 348 33.82 2.02 13.35
C VAL A 348 33.36 3.48 13.46
N SER A 349 34.26 4.45 13.30
CA SER A 349 33.95 5.89 13.27
C SER A 349 32.93 6.24 12.17
N ASN A 350 33.04 5.60 11.01
CA ASN A 350 32.11 5.80 9.89
C ASN A 350 30.77 5.09 10.07
N ASN A 351 30.78 3.86 10.58
CA ASN A 351 29.60 2.99 10.60
C ASN A 351 28.66 3.25 11.79
N ALA A 352 29.20 3.67 12.94
CA ALA A 352 28.37 3.95 14.11
C ALA A 352 27.37 5.11 13.90
N PRO A 353 27.74 6.23 13.25
CA PRO A 353 26.81 7.30 12.87
C PRO A 353 25.66 6.80 11.99
N SER A 354 25.98 6.05 10.92
CA SER A 354 24.97 5.46 10.04
C SER A 354 24.03 4.53 10.80
N SER A 355 24.56 3.68 11.68
CA SER A 355 23.77 2.77 12.52
C SER A 355 22.88 3.53 13.52
N TYR A 356 23.37 4.66 14.05
CA TYR A 356 22.62 5.56 14.93
C TYR A 356 21.46 6.23 14.18
N SER A 357 21.73 6.86 13.03
CA SER A 357 20.70 7.54 12.24
C SER A 357 19.66 6.55 11.71
N THR A 358 20.05 5.32 11.37
CA THR A 358 19.10 4.27 10.95
C THR A 358 18.03 4.01 12.01
N GLY A 359 18.40 3.94 13.29
CA GLY A 359 17.44 3.77 14.39
C GLY A 359 16.43 4.93 14.48
N LEU A 360 16.89 6.17 14.26
CA LEU A 360 16.00 7.33 14.20
C LEU A 360 15.08 7.28 12.98
N ASN A 361 15.60 6.86 11.82
CA ASN A 361 14.84 6.80 10.57
C ASN A 361 13.69 5.78 10.64
N PHE A 362 13.87 4.65 11.33
CA PHE A 362 12.77 3.72 11.63
C PHE A 362 11.67 4.37 12.46
N GLN A 363 12.04 5.12 13.50
CA GLN A 363 11.07 5.84 14.34
C GLN A 363 10.30 6.92 13.56
N MET A 364 10.88 7.50 12.50
CA MET A 364 10.22 8.52 11.67
C MET A 364 9.09 7.97 10.77
N LEU A 365 8.97 6.64 10.59
CA LEU A 365 7.97 6.03 9.72
C LEU A 365 6.53 6.14 10.24
N GLY A 366 6.34 6.26 11.56
CA GLY A 366 5.02 6.46 12.14
C GLY A 366 4.94 6.12 13.62
N GLU A 367 3.76 6.36 14.20
CA GLU A 367 3.52 6.23 15.64
C GLU A 367 3.73 4.81 16.18
N MET A 368 3.47 3.79 15.36
CA MET A 368 3.74 2.39 15.73
C MET A 368 5.23 2.16 15.99
N TRP A 369 6.09 2.67 15.12
CA TRP A 369 7.54 2.49 15.19
C TRP A 369 8.19 3.38 16.24
N LEU A 370 7.60 4.55 16.52
CA LEU A 370 8.04 5.46 17.57
C LEU A 370 8.01 4.81 18.97
N ARG A 371 7.07 3.90 19.21
CA ARG A 371 6.93 3.18 20.50
C ARG A 371 8.09 2.21 20.78
N VAL A 372 8.84 1.84 19.75
CA VAL A 372 9.96 0.90 19.88
C VAL A 372 11.25 1.67 20.22
N PRO A 373 11.99 1.25 21.26
CA PRO A 373 13.25 1.87 21.64
C PRO A 373 14.28 1.87 20.51
N ARG A 374 14.99 2.98 20.32
CA ARG A 374 16.04 3.14 19.29
C ARG A 374 17.08 2.00 19.28
N PRO A 375 17.63 1.54 20.43
CA PRO A 375 18.60 0.44 20.40
C PRO A 375 18.11 -0.85 19.78
N VAL A 376 16.80 -1.12 19.84
CA VAL A 376 16.22 -2.31 19.19
C VAL A 376 16.40 -2.19 17.67
N PHE A 377 16.06 -1.05 17.08
CA PHE A 377 16.27 -0.80 15.66
C PHE A 377 17.75 -0.80 15.28
N THR A 378 18.62 -0.21 16.10
CA THR A 378 20.08 -0.26 15.87
C THR A 378 20.59 -1.70 15.86
N THR A 379 20.13 -2.54 16.81
CA THR A 379 20.50 -3.95 16.90
C THR A 379 20.03 -4.74 15.69
N VAL A 380 18.76 -4.59 15.32
CA VAL A 380 18.18 -5.25 14.14
C VAL A 380 18.93 -4.82 12.87
N SER A 381 19.24 -3.53 12.72
CA SER A 381 19.98 -3.01 11.56
C SER A 381 21.38 -3.60 11.48
N THR A 382 22.09 -3.68 12.61
CA THR A 382 23.40 -4.34 12.70
C THR A 382 23.34 -5.80 12.27
N LEU A 383 22.38 -6.56 12.77
CA LEU A 383 22.23 -7.96 12.39
C LEU A 383 21.97 -8.12 10.88
N ILE A 384 21.14 -7.26 10.31
CA ILE A 384 20.82 -7.28 8.87
C ILE A 384 22.07 -6.97 8.05
N TYR A 385 22.75 -5.84 8.27
CA TYR A 385 23.90 -5.49 7.45
C TYR A 385 25.09 -6.44 7.67
N ALA A 386 25.26 -7.01 8.87
CA ALA A 386 26.30 -7.99 9.14
C ALA A 386 26.01 -9.31 8.41
N SER A 387 24.75 -9.75 8.38
CA SER A 387 24.34 -10.94 7.61
C SER A 387 24.56 -10.74 6.12
N CYS A 388 24.18 -9.57 5.59
CA CYS A 388 24.43 -9.21 4.20
C CYS A 388 25.94 -9.12 3.90
N ALA A 389 26.75 -8.60 4.84
CA ALA A 389 28.21 -8.50 4.70
C ALA A 389 28.86 -9.89 4.62
N ILE A 390 28.37 -10.84 5.43
CA ILE A 390 28.82 -12.24 5.37
C ILE A 390 28.53 -12.82 3.98
N GLY A 391 27.33 -12.62 3.43
CA GLY A 391 26.95 -13.10 2.10
C GLY A 391 27.72 -12.43 0.96
N GLY A 392 27.89 -11.10 1.02
CA GLY A 392 28.49 -10.27 -0.04
C GLY A 392 30.02 -10.20 -0.03
N ARG A 393 30.71 -10.88 0.90
CA ARG A 393 32.15 -10.74 1.15
C ARG A 393 33.08 -10.99 -0.04
N ASN A 394 32.61 -11.75 -1.03
CA ASN A 394 33.39 -12.14 -2.20
C ASN A 394 33.18 -11.22 -3.43
N SER A 395 32.16 -10.35 -3.41
CA SER A 395 31.76 -9.53 -4.57
C SER A 395 31.73 -8.03 -4.25
N LEU A 396 32.60 -7.57 -3.35
CA LEU A 396 32.57 -6.18 -2.86
C LEU A 396 32.63 -5.14 -3.98
N TYR A 397 33.57 -5.27 -4.92
CA TYR A 397 33.73 -4.28 -5.99
C TYR A 397 32.48 -4.16 -6.88
N GLU A 398 31.78 -5.27 -7.13
CA GLU A 398 30.50 -5.28 -7.86
C GLU A 398 29.38 -4.62 -7.04
N ILE A 399 29.32 -4.92 -5.74
CA ILE A 399 28.38 -4.28 -4.82
C ILE A 399 28.57 -2.77 -4.79
N PHE A 400 29.82 -2.29 -4.66
CA PHE A 400 30.13 -0.84 -4.69
C PHE A 400 29.74 -0.20 -6.03
N GLY A 401 30.06 -0.86 -7.14
CA GLY A 401 29.75 -0.37 -8.49
C GLY A 401 28.26 -0.20 -8.77
N ASN A 402 27.41 -1.06 -8.18
CA ASN A 402 25.96 -1.04 -8.42
C ASN A 402 25.17 -0.28 -7.34
N LEU A 403 25.58 -0.38 -6.08
CA LEU A 403 24.84 0.18 -4.94
C LEU A 403 25.08 1.69 -4.75
N MET A 404 26.31 2.18 -4.96
CA MET A 404 26.63 3.60 -4.73
C MET A 404 25.90 4.54 -5.69
N PRO A 405 25.85 4.27 -7.02
CA PRO A 405 25.04 5.10 -7.91
C PRO A 405 23.56 5.09 -7.53
N LEU A 406 23.01 3.93 -7.14
CA LEU A 406 21.62 3.82 -6.69
C LEU A 406 21.30 4.74 -5.52
N ILE A 407 22.20 4.81 -4.53
CA ILE A 407 22.11 5.75 -3.41
C ILE A 407 22.19 7.19 -3.93
N GLY A 408 23.14 7.48 -4.82
CA GLY A 408 23.32 8.80 -5.41
C GLY A 408 22.06 9.33 -6.10
N TYR A 409 21.34 8.51 -6.88
CA TYR A 409 20.17 8.95 -7.64
C TYR A 409 19.03 9.42 -6.75
N TRP A 410 18.61 8.60 -5.79
CA TRP A 410 17.45 8.97 -4.99
C TRP A 410 17.76 10.19 -4.12
N VAL A 411 18.99 10.29 -3.61
CA VAL A 411 19.41 11.43 -2.80
C VAL A 411 19.46 12.70 -3.64
N ILE A 412 20.03 12.67 -4.85
CA ILE A 412 20.13 13.89 -5.66
C ILE A 412 18.75 14.38 -6.10
N ILE A 413 17.83 13.47 -6.46
CA ILE A 413 16.45 13.83 -6.80
C ILE A 413 15.77 14.49 -5.59
N TRP A 414 15.84 13.85 -4.43
CA TRP A 414 15.26 14.38 -3.19
C TRP A 414 15.89 15.72 -2.79
N PHE A 415 17.21 15.84 -2.87
CA PHE A 415 17.95 17.04 -2.48
C PHE A 415 17.60 18.23 -3.39
N THR A 416 17.51 18.01 -4.70
CA THR A 416 17.07 19.03 -5.65
C THR A 416 15.67 19.54 -5.31
N ILE A 417 14.73 18.64 -5.03
CA ILE A 417 13.37 19.01 -4.60
C ILE A 417 13.39 19.86 -3.33
N VAL A 418 14.21 19.48 -2.34
CA VAL A 418 14.35 20.24 -1.09
C VAL A 418 14.90 21.65 -1.34
N VAL A 419 15.94 21.78 -2.17
CA VAL A 419 16.56 23.06 -2.51
C VAL A 419 15.58 23.95 -3.30
N GLU A 420 14.91 23.41 -4.31
CA GLU A 420 13.91 24.14 -5.09
C GLU A 420 12.75 24.61 -4.19
N GLN A 421 12.26 23.75 -3.32
CA GLN A 421 11.20 24.10 -2.40
C GLN A 421 11.60 25.21 -1.42
N ASP A 422 12.83 25.20 -0.90
CA ASP A 422 13.32 26.25 -0.01
C ASP A 422 13.61 27.57 -0.73
N VAL A 423 14.36 27.51 -1.83
CA VAL A 423 14.94 28.70 -2.50
C VAL A 423 13.93 29.38 -3.43
N LEU A 424 13.12 28.60 -4.16
CA LEU A 424 12.17 29.11 -5.14
C LEU A 424 10.79 29.31 -4.53
N PHE A 425 10.20 28.25 -3.96
CA PHE A 425 8.79 28.25 -3.56
C PHE A 425 8.54 28.82 -2.15
N ASN A 426 9.39 28.52 -1.17
CA ASN A 426 9.24 28.96 0.21
C ASN A 426 10.15 30.15 0.58
N ARG A 427 10.56 30.95 -0.41
CA ARG A 427 11.47 32.07 -0.21
C ARG A 427 10.91 33.05 0.83
N GLY A 428 11.61 33.21 1.95
CA GLY A 428 11.23 34.12 3.03
C GLY A 428 10.16 33.58 3.99
N LYS A 429 9.72 32.33 3.84
CA LYS A 429 8.75 31.69 4.73
C LYS A 429 9.37 31.37 6.10
N VAL A 430 8.64 31.69 7.17
CA VAL A 430 8.98 31.28 8.54
C VAL A 430 8.33 29.92 8.81
N TYR A 431 9.13 28.96 9.27
CA TYR A 431 8.64 27.62 9.61
C TYR A 431 8.38 27.52 11.11
N ASP A 432 7.21 27.00 11.47
CA ASP A 432 6.94 26.56 12.84
C ASP A 432 7.44 25.11 13.01
N TRP A 433 8.51 24.96 13.78
CA TRP A 433 9.16 23.67 14.00
C TRP A 433 8.43 22.78 15.02
N THR A 434 7.42 23.30 15.71
CA THR A 434 6.61 22.54 16.68
C THR A 434 5.61 21.61 16.00
N ASP A 435 5.19 21.94 14.78
CA ASP A 435 4.21 21.18 13.99
C ASP A 435 4.79 19.95 13.27
N TRP A 436 6.04 19.57 13.56
CA TRP A 436 6.83 18.55 12.86
C TRP A 436 6.16 17.16 12.76
N ASN A 437 5.21 16.85 13.66
CA ASN A 437 4.48 15.58 13.69
C ASN A 437 2.97 15.70 13.38
N ASN A 438 2.47 16.89 13.05
CA ASN A 438 1.06 17.11 12.74
C ASN A 438 0.83 17.09 11.21
N TRP A 439 0.26 16.00 10.71
CA TRP A 439 0.05 15.80 9.26
C TRP A 439 -0.93 16.80 8.64
N LEU A 440 -1.85 17.39 9.41
CA LEU A 440 -2.83 18.38 8.92
C LEU A 440 -2.19 19.75 8.63
N LYS A 441 -1.10 20.08 9.33
CA LYS A 441 -0.39 21.36 9.19
C LYS A 441 0.82 21.30 8.27
N LEU A 442 1.21 20.10 7.85
CA LEU A 442 2.31 19.85 6.93
C LEU A 442 1.78 19.70 5.50
N PRO A 443 2.60 20.00 4.47
CA PRO A 443 2.16 19.88 3.10
C PRO A 443 1.78 18.43 2.76
N VAL A 444 0.78 18.27 1.89
CA VAL A 444 0.34 16.94 1.40
C VAL A 444 1.44 16.28 0.55
N GLY A 445 2.17 17.10 -0.21
CA GLY A 445 3.38 16.65 -0.90
C GLY A 445 3.16 15.97 -2.27
N VAL A 446 2.00 16.14 -2.89
CA VAL A 446 1.68 15.50 -4.18
C VAL A 446 2.65 15.94 -5.28
N ALA A 447 2.89 17.25 -5.45
CA ALA A 447 3.82 17.76 -6.46
C ALA A 447 5.24 17.24 -6.27
N ALA A 448 5.74 17.26 -5.02
CA ALA A 448 7.06 16.77 -4.69
C ALA A 448 7.19 15.25 -4.89
N SER A 449 6.13 14.49 -4.60
CA SER A 449 6.08 13.04 -4.88
C SER A 449 6.11 12.75 -6.37
N THR A 450 5.33 13.48 -7.16
CA THR A 450 5.32 13.33 -8.61
C THR A 450 6.68 13.68 -9.21
N ALA A 451 7.31 14.77 -8.77
CA ALA A 451 8.66 15.14 -9.19
C ALA A 451 9.70 14.06 -8.81
N PHE A 452 9.59 13.49 -7.61
CA PHE A 452 10.45 12.40 -7.15
C PHE A 452 10.30 11.15 -8.03
N LEU A 453 9.08 10.77 -8.39
CA LEU A 453 8.80 9.64 -9.27
C LEU A 453 9.27 9.88 -10.72
N ILE A 454 9.07 11.08 -11.25
CA ILE A 454 9.59 11.46 -12.58
C ILE A 454 11.12 11.42 -12.60
N GLY A 455 11.77 11.90 -11.54
CA GLY A 455 13.23 11.79 -11.38
C GLY A 455 13.72 10.34 -11.42
N TRP A 456 12.99 9.42 -10.76
CA TRP A 456 13.28 7.99 -10.83
C TRP A 456 13.13 7.41 -12.24
N VAL A 457 12.09 7.81 -12.98
CA VAL A 457 11.93 7.41 -14.39
C VAL A 457 13.13 7.87 -15.21
N GLY A 458 13.59 9.12 -15.03
CA GLY A 458 14.79 9.63 -15.69
C GLY A 458 16.05 8.85 -15.35
N ALA A 459 16.26 8.53 -14.07
CA ALA A 459 17.41 7.73 -13.62
C ALA A 459 17.40 6.32 -14.24
N ILE A 460 16.24 5.65 -14.28
CA ILE A 460 16.08 4.30 -14.84
C ILE A 460 16.30 4.31 -16.35
N VAL A 461 15.75 5.29 -17.08
CA VAL A 461 16.00 5.44 -18.53
C VAL A 461 17.49 5.62 -18.80
N GLY A 462 18.19 6.39 -17.97
CA GLY A 462 19.65 6.55 -18.06
C GLY A 462 20.44 5.24 -17.84
N MET A 463 19.91 4.30 -17.07
CA MET A 463 20.52 2.96 -16.90
C MET A 463 20.28 2.03 -18.10
N LEU A 464 19.18 2.22 -18.84
CA LEU A 464 18.72 1.32 -19.90
C LEU A 464 19.33 1.60 -21.28
N THR A 465 20.00 2.75 -21.49
CA THR A 465 20.57 3.11 -22.79
C THR A 465 21.70 2.14 -23.21
N PRO A 466 21.61 1.49 -24.39
CA PRO A 466 22.63 0.55 -24.85
C PRO A 466 23.97 1.26 -25.04
N GLY A 467 25.03 0.79 -24.37
CA GLY A 467 26.36 1.41 -24.41
C GLY A 467 26.94 1.88 -23.07
N ASN A 468 26.38 1.45 -21.93
CA ASN A 468 26.85 1.71 -20.57
C ASN A 468 27.05 3.19 -20.22
N PHE A 469 26.00 3.81 -19.65
CA PHE A 469 26.16 5.10 -18.98
C PHE A 469 26.40 4.99 -17.47
N LEU A 470 25.85 4.00 -16.74
CA LEU A 470 25.87 4.01 -15.26
C LEU A 470 25.79 2.67 -14.49
N GLY A 471 26.07 1.51 -15.10
CA GLY A 471 26.09 0.23 -14.38
C GLY A 471 27.04 -0.82 -14.96
N PHE A 472 27.78 -1.51 -14.09
CA PHE A 472 28.54 -2.70 -14.45
C PHE A 472 27.56 -3.88 -14.47
N VAL A 473 27.04 -4.23 -15.65
CA VAL A 473 26.44 -5.55 -15.87
C VAL A 473 27.33 -6.30 -16.86
N PRO A 474 27.95 -7.42 -16.48
CA PRO A 474 28.63 -8.27 -17.44
C PRO A 474 27.58 -8.83 -18.40
N ASN A 475 27.88 -8.78 -19.71
CA ASN A 475 27.16 -9.44 -20.81
C ASN A 475 26.09 -10.43 -20.34
N THR A 476 24.84 -9.98 -20.19
CA THR A 476 23.74 -10.92 -20.02
C THR A 476 23.40 -11.46 -21.39
N ASP A 477 23.82 -12.71 -21.61
CA ASP A 477 23.30 -13.62 -22.62
C ASP A 477 21.77 -13.38 -22.80
N PRO A 478 21.26 -13.12 -24.02
CA PRO A 478 19.83 -12.90 -24.28
C PRO A 478 18.92 -14.08 -23.88
N ARG A 479 19.49 -15.18 -23.38
CA ARG A 479 18.79 -16.36 -22.86
C ARG A 479 18.59 -16.37 -21.34
N ALA A 480 19.21 -15.45 -20.58
CA ALA A 480 19.00 -15.34 -19.14
C ALA A 480 17.68 -14.57 -18.87
N GLY A 481 16.72 -15.25 -18.25
CA GLY A 481 15.39 -14.69 -17.97
C GLY A 481 15.41 -13.38 -17.15
N LEU A 482 14.26 -12.70 -17.17
CA LEU A 482 13.99 -11.42 -16.48
C LEU A 482 14.66 -11.33 -15.10
N GLY A 483 15.67 -10.46 -14.98
CA GLY A 483 16.38 -10.24 -13.72
C GLY A 483 15.49 -9.58 -12.66
N PHE A 484 15.76 -9.85 -11.38
CA PHE A 484 15.00 -9.30 -10.24
C PHE A 484 14.85 -7.76 -10.29
N GLN A 485 15.87 -7.04 -10.77
CA GLN A 485 15.82 -5.58 -10.95
C GLN A 485 14.84 -5.13 -12.05
N GLN A 486 14.71 -5.89 -13.14
CA GLN A 486 13.71 -5.62 -14.18
C GLN A 486 12.30 -5.88 -13.67
N LEU A 487 12.10 -6.94 -12.87
CA LEU A 487 10.81 -7.25 -12.24
C LEU A 487 10.37 -6.16 -11.26
N VAL A 488 11.29 -5.64 -10.43
CA VAL A 488 11.00 -4.51 -9.52
C VAL A 488 10.66 -3.25 -10.30
N THR A 489 11.37 -2.98 -11.41
CA THR A 489 11.11 -1.83 -12.28
C THR A 489 9.73 -1.91 -12.93
N TYR A 490 9.38 -3.08 -13.49
CA TYR A 490 8.05 -3.30 -14.04
C TYR A 490 6.98 -3.23 -12.96
N ALA A 491 7.21 -3.75 -11.75
CA ALA A 491 6.27 -3.60 -10.65
C ALA A 491 6.08 -2.13 -10.24
N CYS A 492 7.14 -1.34 -10.16
CA CYS A 492 7.07 0.09 -9.81
C CYS A 492 6.36 0.94 -10.87
N LEU A 493 6.35 0.53 -12.15
CA LEU A 493 5.61 1.21 -13.22
C LEU A 493 4.18 0.68 -13.36
N LEU A 494 4.03 -0.65 -13.34
CA LEU A 494 2.76 -1.31 -13.57
C LEU A 494 1.82 -1.14 -12.37
N LEU A 495 2.30 -1.11 -11.12
CA LEU A 495 1.41 -0.96 -9.97
C LEU A 495 0.73 0.43 -9.93
N PRO A 496 1.43 1.57 -10.10
CA PRO A 496 0.78 2.87 -10.21
C PRO A 496 -0.03 3.02 -11.50
N ALA A 497 0.47 2.53 -12.64
CA ALA A 497 -0.28 2.58 -13.90
C ALA A 497 -1.58 1.77 -13.81
N TYR A 498 -1.53 0.61 -13.17
CA TYR A 498 -2.70 -0.23 -12.91
C TYR A 498 -3.64 0.44 -11.92
N ALA A 499 -3.15 1.02 -10.82
CA ALA A 499 -3.99 1.76 -9.87
C ALA A 499 -4.66 2.97 -10.53
N PHE A 500 -3.95 3.69 -11.41
CA PHE A 500 -4.49 4.78 -12.21
C PHE A 500 -5.55 4.28 -13.20
N LEU A 501 -5.27 3.18 -13.91
CA LEU A 501 -6.20 2.55 -14.83
C LEU A 501 -7.48 2.10 -14.10
N VAL A 502 -7.35 1.47 -12.93
CA VAL A 502 -8.45 1.09 -12.07
C VAL A 502 -9.25 2.33 -11.66
N SER A 503 -8.60 3.36 -11.10
CA SER A 503 -9.27 4.59 -10.68
C SER A 503 -10.04 5.26 -11.82
N HIS A 504 -9.44 5.33 -13.01
CA HIS A 504 -10.04 5.95 -14.19
C HIS A 504 -11.22 5.15 -14.75
N LEU A 505 -11.16 3.81 -14.72
CA LEU A 505 -12.21 2.96 -15.27
C LEU A 505 -13.32 2.65 -14.26
N ARG A 506 -13.03 2.61 -12.95
CA ARG A 506 -13.93 2.14 -11.89
C ARG A 506 -15.28 2.88 -11.85
N PHE A 507 -15.28 4.19 -12.08
CA PHE A 507 -16.50 5.02 -12.06
C PHE A 507 -17.13 5.24 -13.44
N ARG A 508 -16.60 4.65 -14.52
CA ARG A 508 -17.12 4.85 -15.88
C ARG A 508 -18.55 4.35 -16.05
N TYR A 509 -18.93 3.25 -15.39
CA TYR A 509 -20.31 2.76 -15.47
C TYR A 509 -21.29 3.81 -14.93
N LEU A 510 -21.04 4.31 -13.72
CA LEU A 510 -21.88 5.32 -13.07
C LEU A 510 -21.95 6.60 -13.91
N GLN A 511 -20.83 7.05 -14.49
CA GLN A 511 -20.80 8.21 -15.37
C GLN A 511 -21.63 7.98 -16.64
N ARG A 512 -21.50 6.82 -17.29
CA ARG A 512 -22.30 6.46 -18.48
C ARG A 512 -23.79 6.34 -18.15
N LEU A 513 -24.13 5.87 -16.96
CA LEU A 513 -25.50 5.76 -16.48
C LEU A 513 -26.18 7.13 -16.42
N HIS A 514 -25.54 8.09 -15.75
CA HIS A 514 -26.06 9.47 -15.65
C HIS A 514 -26.04 10.22 -16.99
N GLN A 515 -25.13 9.85 -17.92
CA GLN A 515 -25.14 10.39 -19.28
C GLN A 515 -26.26 9.81 -20.14
N LYS A 516 -26.55 8.51 -20.02
CA LYS A 516 -27.60 7.82 -20.79
C LYS A 516 -29.00 8.24 -20.32
N TYR A 517 -29.19 8.37 -19.01
CA TYR A 517 -30.47 8.75 -18.39
C TYR A 517 -30.29 10.06 -17.62
N PRO A 518 -30.59 11.22 -18.24
CA PRO A 518 -30.33 12.54 -17.65
C PRO A 518 -31.39 12.94 -16.61
N TYR A 519 -31.66 12.07 -15.64
CA TYR A 519 -32.51 12.34 -14.48
C TYR A 519 -31.73 13.13 -13.43
N ASN A 520 -31.51 14.41 -13.72
CA ASN A 520 -30.61 15.27 -12.93
C ASN A 520 -31.28 15.88 -11.67
N THR A 521 -32.61 15.84 -11.57
CA THR A 521 -33.38 16.41 -10.44
C THR A 521 -34.38 15.40 -9.89
N ARG A 522 -34.79 15.58 -8.62
CA ARG A 522 -35.82 14.73 -8.01
C ARG A 522 -37.11 14.70 -8.82
N GLU A 523 -37.54 15.84 -9.35
CA GLU A 523 -38.73 15.94 -10.20
C GLU A 523 -38.61 15.13 -11.50
N SER A 524 -37.41 15.09 -12.11
CA SER A 524 -37.22 14.34 -13.35
C SER A 524 -37.40 12.84 -13.17
N LEU A 525 -37.13 12.30 -11.97
CA LEU A 525 -37.26 10.88 -11.64
C LEU A 525 -38.69 10.35 -11.73
N SER A 526 -39.71 11.21 -11.61
CA SER A 526 -41.12 10.81 -11.74
C SER A 526 -41.48 10.30 -13.13
N ARG A 527 -40.64 10.58 -14.13
CA ARG A 527 -40.86 10.20 -15.54
C ARG A 527 -40.19 8.88 -15.91
N MET A 528 -39.43 8.28 -15.00
CA MET A 528 -38.69 7.04 -15.25
C MET A 528 -39.63 5.91 -15.63
N THR A 529 -39.40 5.29 -16.79
CA THR A 529 -40.24 4.20 -17.28
C THR A 529 -39.85 2.87 -16.64
N ASP A 530 -40.77 1.90 -16.62
CA ASP A 530 -40.49 0.54 -16.13
C ASP A 530 -39.38 -0.14 -16.97
N ASP A 531 -39.33 0.12 -18.29
CA ASP A 531 -38.26 -0.41 -19.15
C ASP A 531 -36.88 0.16 -18.77
N GLU A 532 -36.78 1.47 -18.54
CA GLU A 532 -35.52 2.10 -18.10
C GLU A 532 -35.10 1.60 -16.72
N ALA A 533 -36.07 1.50 -15.79
CA ALA A 533 -35.86 0.97 -14.46
C ALA A 533 -35.31 -0.47 -14.50
N CYS A 534 -35.89 -1.32 -15.35
CA CYS A 534 -35.42 -2.68 -15.59
C CYS A 534 -33.99 -2.71 -16.16
N GLU A 535 -33.67 -1.86 -17.13
CA GLU A 535 -32.31 -1.80 -17.71
C GLU A 535 -31.26 -1.39 -16.67
N ILE A 536 -31.56 -0.38 -15.85
CA ILE A 536 -30.67 0.11 -14.80
C ILE A 536 -30.45 -0.97 -13.75
N GLN A 537 -31.53 -1.59 -13.25
CA GLN A 537 -31.45 -2.67 -12.27
C GLN A 537 -30.67 -3.88 -12.81
N LYS A 538 -30.91 -4.26 -14.06
CA LYS A 538 -30.16 -5.34 -14.73
C LYS A 538 -28.66 -5.04 -14.77
N GLY A 539 -28.28 -3.79 -15.03
CA GLY A 539 -26.89 -3.34 -14.96
C GLY A 539 -26.25 -3.54 -13.58
N LEU A 540 -26.98 -3.20 -12.50
CA LEU A 540 -26.52 -3.42 -11.12
C LEU A 540 -26.27 -4.90 -10.83
N VAL A 541 -27.20 -5.77 -11.21
CA VAL A 541 -27.13 -7.21 -10.94
C VAL A 541 -26.07 -7.91 -11.80
N GLN A 542 -25.90 -7.51 -13.06
CA GLN A 542 -25.01 -8.23 -13.98
C GLN A 542 -23.57 -7.71 -13.96
N LEU A 543 -23.37 -6.41 -13.74
CA LEU A 543 -22.08 -5.74 -13.90
C LEU A 543 -21.50 -5.22 -12.58
N GLU A 544 -22.24 -4.40 -11.84
CA GLU A 544 -21.69 -3.64 -10.70
C GLU A 544 -21.59 -4.46 -9.41
N PHE A 545 -22.73 -5.02 -8.93
CA PHE A 545 -22.85 -5.64 -7.60
C PHE A 545 -23.41 -7.07 -7.60
N PRO A 546 -23.07 -7.92 -8.57
CA PRO A 546 -23.66 -9.26 -8.77
C PRO A 546 -23.70 -10.12 -7.50
N PHE A 547 -22.58 -10.18 -6.78
CA PHE A 547 -22.42 -11.10 -5.66
C PHE A 547 -23.30 -10.66 -4.49
N LEU A 548 -23.18 -9.41 -4.04
CA LEU A 548 -23.95 -8.94 -2.89
C LEU A 548 -25.41 -8.65 -3.23
N TYR A 549 -25.73 -8.24 -4.45
CA TYR A 549 -27.11 -8.14 -4.88
C TYR A 549 -27.79 -9.52 -4.80
N LEU A 550 -27.19 -10.58 -5.35
CA LEU A 550 -27.76 -11.93 -5.24
C LEU A 550 -27.82 -12.44 -3.80
N LYS A 551 -26.77 -12.23 -3.00
CA LYS A 551 -26.78 -12.63 -1.58
C LYS A 551 -27.84 -11.87 -0.79
N SER A 552 -28.07 -10.59 -1.08
CA SER A 552 -29.13 -9.82 -0.43
C SER A 552 -30.52 -10.41 -0.72
N LEU A 553 -30.79 -10.88 -1.95
CA LEU A 553 -32.04 -11.54 -2.30
C LEU A 553 -32.19 -12.90 -1.61
N GLN A 554 -31.09 -13.63 -1.44
CA GLN A 554 -31.09 -14.88 -0.64
C GLN A 554 -31.43 -14.60 0.83
N PHE A 555 -30.87 -13.53 1.41
CA PHE A 555 -31.17 -13.12 2.79
C PHE A 555 -32.54 -12.42 2.94
N ALA A 556 -33.09 -11.83 1.87
CA ALA A 556 -34.47 -11.37 1.83
C ALA A 556 -35.44 -12.54 2.08
N LEU A 557 -35.20 -13.70 1.46
CA LEU A 557 -35.97 -14.91 1.74
C LEU A 557 -35.84 -15.33 3.20
N PHE A 558 -34.64 -15.32 3.77
CA PHE A 558 -34.46 -15.60 5.20
C PHE A 558 -35.30 -14.66 6.08
N ARG A 559 -35.31 -13.38 5.75
CA ARG A 559 -36.04 -12.38 6.51
C ARG A 559 -37.55 -12.67 6.58
N THR A 560 -38.14 -13.19 5.50
CA THR A 560 -39.55 -13.64 5.52
C THR A 560 -39.79 -14.83 6.46
N TYR A 561 -38.81 -15.71 6.66
CA TYR A 561 -38.93 -16.83 7.59
C TYR A 561 -38.93 -16.40 9.07
N GLY A 562 -38.51 -15.17 9.36
CA GLY A 562 -38.65 -14.56 10.68
C GLY A 562 -40.08 -14.15 11.04
N ILE A 563 -41.02 -14.20 10.10
CA ILE A 563 -42.43 -13.87 10.30
C ILE A 563 -43.24 -15.17 10.49
N PRO A 564 -43.88 -15.38 11.66
CA PRO A 564 -44.58 -16.64 11.96
C PRO A 564 -45.70 -17.02 10.99
N THR A 565 -46.46 -16.04 10.46
CA THR A 565 -47.53 -16.29 9.49
C THR A 565 -46.96 -16.89 8.20
N ILE A 566 -45.86 -16.31 7.68
CA ILE A 566 -45.17 -16.79 6.48
C ILE A 566 -44.51 -18.16 6.72
N SER A 567 -43.73 -18.30 7.81
CA SER A 567 -43.00 -19.55 8.09
C SER A 567 -43.94 -20.74 8.32
N THR A 568 -45.12 -20.50 8.91
CA THR A 568 -46.16 -21.52 9.11
C THR A 568 -46.72 -22.01 7.77
N VAL A 569 -46.97 -21.12 6.81
CA VAL A 569 -47.40 -21.53 5.46
C VAL A 569 -46.32 -22.40 4.81
N LEU A 570 -45.06 -21.95 4.85
CA LEU A 570 -43.94 -22.66 4.21
C LEU A 570 -43.69 -24.05 4.80
N THR A 571 -43.75 -24.19 6.13
CA THR A 571 -43.64 -25.49 6.81
C THR A 571 -44.80 -26.42 6.47
N ASN A 572 -46.03 -25.91 6.46
CA ASN A 572 -47.24 -26.69 6.16
C ASN A 572 -47.29 -27.21 4.72
N THR A 573 -46.74 -26.47 3.74
CA THR A 573 -46.65 -26.97 2.36
C THR A 573 -45.67 -28.13 2.18
N THR A 574 -44.85 -28.42 3.20
CA THR A 574 -43.71 -29.35 3.19
C THR A 574 -42.60 -29.03 2.19
N GLN A 575 -42.74 -27.99 1.37
CA GLN A 575 -41.78 -27.65 0.32
C GLN A 575 -40.47 -27.07 0.88
N PHE A 576 -40.48 -26.54 2.11
CA PHE A 576 -39.30 -25.99 2.79
C PHE A 576 -38.97 -26.69 4.12
N SER A 577 -39.67 -27.76 4.48
CA SER A 577 -39.40 -28.52 5.72
C SER A 577 -38.69 -29.87 5.49
N LYS A 578 -38.56 -30.31 4.23
CA LYS A 578 -37.79 -31.52 3.86
C LYS A 578 -36.59 -31.15 2.98
N PRO A 579 -35.40 -31.74 3.22
CA PRO A 579 -34.20 -31.47 2.42
C PRO A 579 -34.40 -31.70 0.92
N ASP A 580 -35.08 -32.78 0.55
CA ASP A 580 -35.27 -33.19 -0.85
C ASP A 580 -36.12 -32.20 -1.66
N THR A 581 -37.10 -31.56 -1.02
CA THR A 581 -38.02 -30.61 -1.67
C THR A 581 -37.53 -29.16 -1.55
N ALA A 582 -36.80 -28.82 -0.47
CA ALA A 582 -36.27 -27.48 -0.25
C ALA A 582 -35.31 -27.05 -1.38
N LEU A 583 -34.47 -27.98 -1.85
CA LEU A 583 -33.55 -27.73 -2.97
C LEU A 583 -34.28 -27.41 -4.28
N LYS A 584 -35.34 -28.18 -4.62
CA LYS A 584 -36.14 -27.90 -5.81
C LYS A 584 -36.87 -26.57 -5.66
N ARG A 585 -37.49 -26.35 -4.51
CA ARG A 585 -38.28 -25.13 -4.26
C ARG A 585 -37.43 -23.87 -4.35
N TYR A 586 -36.20 -23.91 -3.82
CA TYR A 586 -35.24 -22.83 -3.97
C TYR A 586 -34.89 -22.57 -5.45
N ALA A 587 -34.64 -23.61 -6.24
CA ALA A 587 -34.38 -23.49 -7.67
C ALA A 587 -35.59 -22.95 -8.45
N ASP A 588 -36.82 -23.38 -8.12
CA ASP A 588 -38.06 -22.90 -8.75
C ASP A 588 -38.27 -21.40 -8.49
N THR A 589 -38.07 -20.95 -7.25
CA THR A 589 -38.17 -19.53 -6.89
C THR A 589 -37.10 -18.71 -7.62
N ALA A 590 -35.86 -19.20 -7.68
CA ALA A 590 -34.79 -18.53 -8.41
C ALA A 590 -35.08 -18.44 -9.91
N ALA A 591 -35.63 -19.50 -10.53
CA ALA A 591 -36.02 -19.50 -11.93
C ALA A 591 -37.09 -18.43 -12.21
N LEU A 592 -38.20 -18.41 -11.45
CA LEU A 592 -39.28 -17.43 -11.68
C LEU A 592 -38.80 -15.99 -11.51
N ILE A 593 -38.08 -15.68 -10.43
CA ILE A 593 -37.61 -14.32 -10.14
C ILE A 593 -36.66 -13.82 -11.24
N GLN A 594 -35.74 -14.68 -11.69
CA GLN A 594 -34.78 -14.30 -12.72
C GLN A 594 -35.46 -13.98 -14.07
N GLU A 595 -36.57 -14.61 -14.39
CA GLU A 595 -37.30 -14.36 -15.65
C GLU A 595 -37.91 -12.96 -15.69
N PHE A 596 -38.54 -12.48 -14.61
CA PHE A 596 -39.15 -11.15 -14.60
C PHE A 596 -38.19 -10.03 -14.18
N VAL A 597 -37.06 -10.33 -13.52
CA VAL A 597 -35.99 -9.35 -13.23
C VAL A 597 -35.00 -9.22 -14.39
N GLY A 598 -34.79 -10.31 -15.13
CA GLY A 598 -33.74 -10.41 -16.14
C GLY A 598 -34.14 -10.00 -17.55
N HIS A 599 -35.44 -9.86 -17.80
CA HIS A 599 -36.00 -9.50 -19.10
C HIS A 599 -36.85 -8.23 -19.00
N ALA A 600 -37.02 -7.54 -20.14
CA ALA A 600 -37.84 -6.34 -20.20
C ALA A 600 -39.26 -6.60 -19.66
N PRO A 601 -39.86 -5.64 -18.94
CA PRO A 601 -41.22 -5.72 -18.40
C PRO A 601 -42.28 -6.27 -19.36
N THR A 602 -42.21 -5.87 -20.63
CA THR A 602 -43.15 -6.26 -21.70
C THR A 602 -42.83 -7.61 -22.34
N SER A 603 -41.71 -8.23 -21.97
CA SER A 603 -41.29 -9.49 -22.57
C SER A 603 -42.22 -10.63 -22.16
N ARG A 604 -42.51 -11.52 -23.11
CA ARG A 604 -43.31 -12.72 -22.85
C ARG A 604 -42.75 -13.57 -21.70
N ARG A 605 -41.41 -13.65 -21.56
CA ARG A 605 -40.72 -14.37 -20.49
C ARG A 605 -41.05 -13.80 -19.11
N ALA A 606 -40.94 -12.48 -18.96
CA ALA A 606 -41.28 -11.78 -17.72
C ALA A 606 -42.76 -11.95 -17.37
N CYS A 607 -43.66 -11.63 -18.30
CA CYS A 607 -45.10 -11.74 -18.06
C CYS A 607 -45.53 -13.17 -17.72
N THR A 608 -44.98 -14.19 -18.40
CA THR A 608 -45.33 -15.61 -18.12
C THR A 608 -44.91 -16.01 -16.72
N SER A 609 -43.74 -15.56 -16.26
CA SER A 609 -43.27 -15.84 -14.90
C SER A 609 -44.10 -15.12 -13.83
N ILE A 610 -44.52 -13.88 -14.10
CA ILE A 610 -45.42 -13.11 -13.23
C ILE A 610 -46.79 -13.81 -13.14
N ALA A 611 -47.38 -14.19 -14.28
CA ALA A 611 -48.65 -14.90 -14.34
C ALA A 611 -48.59 -16.22 -13.57
N ARG A 612 -47.49 -16.98 -13.72
CA ARG A 612 -47.24 -18.21 -12.95
C ARG A 612 -47.18 -17.93 -11.45
N THR A 613 -46.46 -16.89 -11.04
CA THR A 613 -46.31 -16.48 -9.64
C THR A 613 -47.65 -16.05 -9.03
N ARG A 614 -48.39 -15.18 -9.73
CA ARG A 614 -49.72 -14.69 -9.31
C ARG A 614 -50.72 -15.84 -9.19
N TRP A 615 -50.75 -16.76 -10.16
CA TRP A 615 -51.62 -17.93 -10.12
C TRP A 615 -51.30 -18.89 -8.96
N ILE A 616 -50.01 -19.11 -8.66
CA ILE A 616 -49.63 -19.96 -7.50
C ILE A 616 -50.10 -19.30 -6.20
N HIS A 617 -49.92 -17.99 -6.04
CA HIS A 617 -50.28 -17.29 -4.81
C HIS A 617 -51.78 -17.03 -4.66
N SER A 618 -52.55 -16.90 -5.76
CA SER A 618 -53.98 -16.56 -5.70
C SER A 618 -54.80 -17.53 -4.85
N ASN A 619 -54.55 -18.84 -4.98
CA ASN A 619 -55.24 -19.85 -4.20
C ASN A 619 -54.96 -19.73 -2.69
N TYR A 620 -53.72 -19.38 -2.32
CA TYR A 620 -53.33 -19.22 -0.92
C TYR A 620 -53.87 -17.91 -0.33
N ARG A 621 -53.87 -16.82 -1.11
CA ARG A 621 -54.48 -15.53 -0.74
C ARG A 621 -55.98 -15.67 -0.55
N ALA A 622 -56.69 -16.31 -1.49
CA ALA A 622 -58.12 -16.57 -1.40
C ALA A 622 -58.49 -17.43 -0.18
N SER A 623 -57.60 -18.35 0.24
CA SER A 623 -57.80 -19.16 1.45
C SER A 623 -57.46 -18.45 2.77
N GLY A 624 -57.02 -17.19 2.73
CA GLY A 624 -56.59 -16.42 3.91
C GLY A 624 -55.28 -16.92 4.54
N LYS A 625 -54.54 -17.80 3.86
CA LYS A 625 -53.26 -18.34 4.37
C LYS A 625 -52.09 -17.38 4.15
N ILE A 626 -52.12 -16.64 3.04
CA ILE A 626 -51.17 -15.56 2.76
C ILE A 626 -51.91 -14.25 2.98
N LEU A 627 -51.44 -13.44 3.93
CA LEU A 627 -51.99 -12.13 4.23
C LEU A 627 -51.49 -11.10 3.22
N GLU A 628 -52.26 -10.02 3.01
CA GLU A 628 -51.85 -8.93 2.12
C GLU A 628 -50.60 -8.21 2.62
N ASP A 629 -50.52 -7.93 3.92
CA ASP A 629 -49.32 -7.34 4.52
C ASP A 629 -48.08 -8.25 4.35
N ASP A 630 -48.24 -9.58 4.42
CA ASP A 630 -47.16 -10.54 4.21
C ASP A 630 -46.65 -10.49 2.76
N MET A 631 -47.56 -10.31 1.79
CA MET A 631 -47.22 -10.14 0.37
C MET A 631 -46.50 -8.82 0.13
N LEU A 632 -47.01 -7.72 0.69
CA LEU A 632 -46.40 -6.39 0.57
C LEU A 632 -45.00 -6.37 1.20
N TYR A 633 -44.85 -6.98 2.38
CA TYR A 633 -43.56 -7.14 3.04
C TYR A 633 -42.58 -7.96 2.19
N THR A 634 -43.01 -9.11 1.66
CA THR A 634 -42.18 -9.95 0.80
C THR A 634 -41.74 -9.22 -0.47
N LEU A 635 -42.65 -8.47 -1.11
CA LEU A 635 -42.32 -7.62 -2.26
C LEU A 635 -41.27 -6.57 -1.89
N GLY A 636 -41.49 -5.84 -0.78
CA GLY A 636 -40.59 -4.79 -0.30
C GLY A 636 -39.17 -5.30 -0.04
N LEU A 637 -39.03 -6.49 0.52
CA LEU A 637 -37.71 -7.06 0.80
C LEU A 637 -36.84 -7.24 -0.45
N PHE A 638 -37.44 -7.55 -1.60
CA PHE A 638 -36.68 -7.65 -2.86
C PHE A 638 -36.14 -6.30 -3.36
N ALA A 639 -36.79 -5.19 -3.00
CA ALA A 639 -36.31 -3.85 -3.29
C ALA A 639 -35.32 -3.33 -2.22
N ILE A 640 -35.63 -3.56 -0.94
CA ILE A 640 -34.92 -2.96 0.21
C ILE A 640 -33.59 -3.67 0.49
N GLN A 641 -33.56 -5.00 0.48
CA GLN A 641 -32.36 -5.74 0.89
C GLN A 641 -31.15 -5.49 -0.02
N PRO A 642 -31.29 -5.42 -1.36
CA PRO A 642 -30.18 -5.03 -2.23
C PRO A 642 -29.59 -3.67 -1.89
N VAL A 643 -30.44 -2.67 -1.61
CA VAL A 643 -29.99 -1.32 -1.24
C VAL A 643 -29.18 -1.37 0.05
N ARG A 644 -29.72 -1.99 1.11
CA ARG A 644 -29.04 -2.12 2.41
C ARG A 644 -27.70 -2.86 2.30
N PHE A 645 -27.65 -3.96 1.56
CA PHE A 645 -26.42 -4.77 1.44
C PHE A 645 -25.33 -4.06 0.64
N VAL A 646 -25.70 -3.35 -0.43
CA VAL A 646 -24.76 -2.56 -1.21
C VAL A 646 -24.15 -1.46 -0.34
N GLU A 647 -24.97 -0.69 0.37
CA GLU A 647 -24.50 0.39 1.27
C GLU A 647 -23.59 -0.14 2.39
N MET A 648 -23.90 -1.31 2.96
CA MET A 648 -23.10 -1.88 4.05
C MET A 648 -21.76 -2.48 3.58
N TYR A 649 -21.73 -3.15 2.43
CA TYR A 649 -20.64 -4.08 2.11
C TYR A 649 -20.01 -3.90 0.71
N GLU A 650 -20.56 -3.06 -0.16
CA GLU A 650 -19.98 -2.77 -1.48
C GLU A 650 -19.08 -1.54 -1.50
N TRP A 651 -18.33 -1.41 -2.60
CA TRP A 651 -17.26 -0.42 -2.76
C TRP A 651 -17.75 1.03 -2.95
N ARG A 652 -19.04 1.22 -3.28
CA ARG A 652 -19.74 2.51 -3.35
C ARG A 652 -21.22 2.33 -2.96
N ASP A 653 -21.86 3.44 -2.65
CA ASP A 653 -23.30 3.51 -2.41
C ASP A 653 -24.06 3.64 -3.75
N LEU A 654 -25.37 3.36 -3.71
CA LEU A 654 -26.27 3.55 -4.86
C LEU A 654 -26.60 5.03 -5.03
N SER A 655 -26.67 5.51 -6.27
CA SER A 655 -27.18 6.86 -6.54
C SER A 655 -28.70 6.91 -6.41
N ASP A 656 -29.26 8.11 -6.23
CA ASP A 656 -30.73 8.30 -6.18
C ASP A 656 -31.42 7.82 -7.46
N LEU A 657 -30.75 7.93 -8.62
CA LEU A 657 -31.21 7.38 -9.89
C LEU A 657 -31.33 5.85 -9.84
N GLU A 658 -30.31 5.17 -9.29
CA GLU A 658 -30.32 3.70 -9.14
C GLU A 658 -31.37 3.25 -8.13
N ARG A 659 -31.52 3.97 -7.00
CA ARG A 659 -32.55 3.68 -5.98
C ARG A 659 -33.96 3.90 -6.53
N CYS A 660 -34.16 4.97 -7.30
CA CYS A 660 -35.42 5.24 -7.99
C CYS A 660 -35.75 4.12 -8.99
N ALA A 661 -34.78 3.65 -9.78
CA ALA A 661 -34.97 2.55 -10.71
C ALA A 661 -35.41 1.25 -9.99
N ILE A 662 -34.76 0.90 -8.88
CA ILE A 662 -35.17 -0.24 -8.06
C ILE A 662 -36.62 -0.05 -7.57
N GLY A 663 -36.96 1.13 -7.03
CA GLY A 663 -38.31 1.43 -6.57
C GLY A 663 -39.37 1.37 -7.67
N THR A 664 -39.11 1.98 -8.83
CA THR A 664 -40.01 1.99 -10.00
C THR A 664 -40.29 0.57 -10.49
N PHE A 665 -39.24 -0.25 -10.64
CA PHE A 665 -39.37 -1.62 -11.12
C PHE A 665 -40.18 -2.50 -10.16
N TRP A 666 -39.86 -2.47 -8.85
CA TRP A 666 -40.55 -3.31 -7.87
C TRP A 666 -41.98 -2.84 -7.57
N LYS A 667 -42.26 -1.54 -7.66
CA LYS A 667 -43.64 -1.00 -7.62
C LYS A 667 -44.45 -1.51 -8.81
N SER A 668 -43.93 -1.39 -10.04
CA SER A 668 -44.59 -1.89 -11.25
C SER A 668 -44.83 -3.42 -11.19
N LEU A 669 -43.87 -4.16 -10.63
CA LEU A 669 -44.04 -5.60 -10.42
C LEU A 669 -45.11 -5.92 -9.38
N GLY A 670 -45.20 -5.16 -8.29
CA GLY A 670 -46.27 -5.34 -7.30
C GLY A 670 -47.65 -5.03 -7.86
N ASP A 671 -47.78 -4.02 -8.73
CA ASP A 671 -49.02 -3.77 -9.48
C ASP A 671 -49.40 -5.01 -10.31
N SER A 672 -48.42 -5.59 -11.01
CA SER A 672 -48.61 -6.78 -11.87
C SER A 672 -48.94 -8.06 -11.09
N LEU A 673 -48.51 -8.13 -9.82
CA LEU A 673 -48.82 -9.21 -8.88
C LEU A 673 -50.12 -8.97 -8.11
N ASP A 674 -50.78 -7.83 -8.34
CA ASP A 674 -52.04 -7.44 -7.71
C ASP A 674 -51.92 -7.39 -6.19
N ILE A 675 -50.87 -6.71 -5.71
CA ILE A 675 -50.57 -6.50 -4.29
C ILE A 675 -51.11 -5.12 -3.88
N SER A 676 -51.89 -5.06 -2.80
CA SER A 676 -52.38 -3.77 -2.29
C SER A 676 -51.27 -2.96 -1.62
N TYR A 677 -51.28 -1.65 -1.86
CA TYR A 677 -50.42 -0.68 -1.19
C TYR A 677 -51.15 0.11 -0.09
N ASP A 678 -52.38 -0.26 0.28
CA ASP A 678 -53.21 0.49 1.24
C ASP A 678 -52.55 0.71 2.61
N ALA A 679 -51.62 -0.16 2.98
CA ALA A 679 -50.87 -0.06 4.23
C ALA A 679 -49.80 1.06 4.22
N LEU A 680 -49.47 1.60 3.04
CA LEU A 680 -48.53 2.69 2.87
C LEU A 680 -49.25 4.05 2.91
N PRO A 681 -48.62 5.10 3.47
CA PRO A 681 -49.20 6.45 3.54
C PRO A 681 -49.73 6.96 2.20
N SER A 682 -48.97 6.76 1.12
CA SER A 682 -49.34 7.21 -0.23
C SER A 682 -50.05 6.15 -1.07
N GLY A 683 -50.39 4.98 -0.50
CA GLY A 683 -51.00 3.87 -1.22
C GLY A 683 -52.31 4.23 -1.93
N LYS A 684 -53.14 5.06 -1.28
CA LYS A 684 -54.44 5.50 -1.82
C LYS A 684 -54.36 6.74 -2.71
N THR A 685 -53.41 7.64 -2.44
CA THR A 685 -53.24 8.90 -3.16
C THR A 685 -52.30 8.79 -4.37
N GLY A 686 -51.53 7.71 -4.45
CA GLY A 686 -50.49 7.49 -5.45
C GLY A 686 -49.11 8.00 -4.98
N PHE A 687 -48.06 7.43 -5.57
CA PHE A 687 -46.67 7.78 -5.30
C PHE A 687 -46.14 8.75 -6.36
N ARG A 688 -45.25 9.67 -5.96
CA ARG A 688 -44.63 10.64 -6.87
C ARG A 688 -43.64 10.00 -7.85
N ASP A 689 -42.78 9.13 -7.35
CA ASP A 689 -41.70 8.48 -8.09
C ASP A 689 -41.32 7.16 -7.39
N GLY A 690 -40.46 6.36 -8.03
CA GLY A 690 -40.01 5.08 -7.48
C GLY A 690 -39.22 5.22 -6.18
N LEU A 691 -38.49 6.32 -6.03
CA LEU A 691 -37.72 6.59 -4.83
C LEU A 691 -38.62 6.88 -3.62
N HIS A 692 -39.75 7.58 -3.82
CA HIS A 692 -40.76 7.84 -2.80
C HIS A 692 -41.42 6.54 -2.32
N TRP A 693 -41.80 5.67 -3.27
CA TRP A 693 -42.32 4.34 -2.93
C TRP A 693 -41.30 3.53 -2.12
N LEU A 694 -40.03 3.55 -2.54
CA LEU A 694 -38.96 2.83 -1.83
C LEU A 694 -38.75 3.38 -0.41
N GLU A 695 -38.75 4.70 -0.23
CA GLU A 695 -38.62 5.37 1.07
C GLU A 695 -39.77 4.98 2.01
N GLU A 696 -41.03 5.04 1.55
CA GLU A 696 -42.19 4.61 2.35
C GLU A 696 -42.14 3.10 2.66
N MET A 697 -41.75 2.26 1.70
CA MET A 697 -41.58 0.82 1.89
C MET A 697 -40.51 0.50 2.93
N MET A 698 -39.38 1.21 2.94
CA MET A 698 -38.33 1.02 3.93
C MET A 698 -38.84 1.29 5.35
N VAL A 699 -39.54 2.41 5.55
CA VAL A 699 -40.11 2.79 6.85
C VAL A 699 -41.18 1.79 7.30
N TRP A 700 -42.14 1.49 6.41
CA TRP A 700 -43.22 0.56 6.72
C TRP A 700 -42.71 -0.86 7.00
N SER A 701 -41.71 -1.33 6.25
CA SER A 701 -41.09 -2.64 6.45
C SER A 701 -40.40 -2.75 7.82
N ASP A 702 -39.69 -1.71 8.26
CA ASP A 702 -39.05 -1.71 9.58
C ASP A 702 -40.09 -1.78 10.71
N ASP A 703 -41.20 -1.04 10.59
CA ASP A 703 -42.31 -1.04 11.54
C ASP A 703 -43.09 -2.37 11.52
N TYR A 704 -43.31 -2.95 10.35
CA TYR A 704 -43.90 -4.28 10.20
C TYR A 704 -43.04 -5.34 10.89
N GLU A 705 -41.72 -5.30 10.72
CA GLU A 705 -40.81 -6.22 11.39
C GLU A 705 -40.81 -6.05 12.91
N VAL A 706 -40.96 -4.82 13.43
CA VAL A 706 -41.04 -4.60 14.90
C VAL A 706 -42.23 -5.38 15.46
N ARG A 707 -43.35 -5.36 14.75
CA ARG A 707 -44.62 -5.96 15.19
C ARG A 707 -44.68 -7.47 14.95
N CYS A 708 -44.15 -7.93 13.82
CA CYS A 708 -44.43 -9.28 13.30
C CYS A 708 -43.22 -10.24 13.34
N MET A 709 -41.98 -9.73 13.42
CA MET A 709 -40.78 -10.58 13.43
C MET A 709 -40.43 -11.05 14.84
N VAL A 710 -41.17 -12.06 15.30
CA VAL A 710 -41.10 -12.57 16.69
C VAL A 710 -40.54 -14.01 16.75
N PRO A 711 -39.93 -14.41 17.88
CA PRO A 711 -39.42 -15.78 18.07
C PRO A 711 -40.51 -16.84 17.90
N HIS A 712 -40.29 -17.81 17.00
CA HIS A 712 -41.25 -18.90 16.76
C HIS A 712 -40.55 -20.18 16.26
N VAL A 713 -41.04 -21.35 16.68
CA VAL A 713 -40.42 -22.65 16.34
C VAL A 713 -40.44 -22.91 14.83
N LYS A 714 -41.52 -22.52 14.13
CA LYS A 714 -41.60 -22.65 12.67
C LYS A 714 -40.60 -21.78 11.92
N ASN A 715 -40.17 -20.65 12.50
CA ASN A 715 -39.11 -19.83 11.92
C ASN A 715 -37.78 -20.60 11.92
N ARG A 716 -37.47 -21.28 13.04
CA ARG A 716 -36.27 -22.11 13.18
C ARG A 716 -36.28 -23.29 12.19
N GLU A 717 -37.40 -24.01 12.08
CA GLU A 717 -37.54 -25.16 11.16
C GLU A 717 -37.20 -24.79 9.71
N VAL A 718 -37.75 -23.68 9.20
CA VAL A 718 -37.49 -23.22 7.82
C VAL A 718 -36.07 -22.68 7.65
N ALA A 719 -35.58 -21.95 8.66
CA ALA A 719 -34.22 -21.41 8.65
C ALA A 719 -33.18 -22.53 8.55
N ASP A 720 -33.30 -23.60 9.36
CA ASP A 720 -32.36 -24.72 9.36
C ASP A 720 -32.26 -25.42 7.98
N GLN A 721 -33.40 -25.62 7.31
CA GLN A 721 -33.40 -26.20 5.95
C GLN A 721 -32.76 -25.28 4.93
N THR A 722 -32.99 -23.97 5.03
CA THR A 722 -32.40 -23.00 4.09
C THR A 722 -30.91 -22.82 4.34
N ILE A 723 -30.48 -22.87 5.60
CA ILE A 723 -29.05 -22.87 5.96
C ILE A 723 -28.37 -24.10 5.35
N ALA A 724 -29.01 -25.27 5.39
CA ALA A 724 -28.49 -26.47 4.74
C ALA A 724 -28.32 -26.30 3.21
N VAL A 725 -29.20 -25.53 2.56
CA VAL A 725 -29.04 -25.15 1.13
C VAL A 725 -27.83 -24.23 0.95
N LEU A 726 -27.64 -23.22 1.79
CA LEU A 726 -26.49 -22.31 1.70
C LEU A 726 -25.14 -23.00 1.97
N LEU A 727 -25.13 -23.99 2.87
CA LEU A 727 -23.93 -24.77 3.22
C LEU A 727 -23.72 -25.98 2.31
N TYR A 728 -24.57 -26.19 1.30
CA TYR A 728 -24.56 -27.39 0.46
C TYR A 728 -23.21 -27.62 -0.24
N MET A 729 -22.61 -26.55 -0.75
CA MET A 729 -21.30 -26.55 -1.44
C MET A 729 -20.10 -26.38 -0.50
N LEU A 730 -20.34 -26.27 0.82
CA LEU A 730 -19.28 -26.14 1.81
C LEU A 730 -18.88 -27.53 2.33
N PRO A 731 -17.58 -27.87 2.43
CA PRO A 731 -17.14 -29.13 3.04
C PRO A 731 -17.63 -29.24 4.49
N GLN A 732 -18.06 -30.45 4.90
CA GLN A 732 -18.61 -30.72 6.24
C GLN A 732 -17.76 -30.18 7.41
N PRO A 733 -16.42 -30.30 7.41
CA PRO A 733 -15.59 -29.76 8.50
C PRO A 733 -15.68 -28.24 8.65
N LEU A 734 -16.07 -27.51 7.61
CA LEU A 734 -16.18 -26.05 7.61
C LEU A 734 -17.60 -25.56 7.94
N HIS A 735 -18.58 -26.45 8.10
CA HIS A 735 -19.98 -26.08 8.36
C HIS A 735 -20.13 -25.21 9.60
N PHE A 736 -19.35 -25.44 10.66
CA PHE A 736 -19.38 -24.60 11.87
C PHE A 736 -19.02 -23.13 11.57
N ILE A 737 -18.07 -22.89 10.66
CA ILE A 737 -17.70 -21.53 10.22
C ILE A 737 -18.82 -20.95 9.36
N GLY A 738 -19.39 -21.77 8.47
CA GLY A 738 -20.53 -21.39 7.65
C GLY A 738 -21.74 -20.95 8.48
N MET A 739 -22.07 -21.68 9.55
CA MET A 739 -23.12 -21.31 10.51
C MET A 739 -22.86 -19.94 11.16
N ARG A 740 -21.62 -19.70 11.61
CA ARG A 740 -21.21 -18.42 12.19
C ARG A 740 -21.30 -17.28 11.18
N PHE A 741 -20.93 -17.54 9.92
CA PHE A 741 -21.05 -16.56 8.84
C PHE A 741 -22.52 -16.23 8.53
N VAL A 742 -23.39 -17.23 8.43
CA VAL A 742 -24.82 -17.00 8.21
C VAL A 742 -25.43 -16.22 9.38
N SER A 743 -25.10 -16.59 10.62
CA SER A 743 -25.51 -15.83 11.81
C SER A 743 -24.99 -14.38 11.80
N PHE A 744 -23.76 -14.14 11.34
CA PHE A 744 -23.21 -12.78 11.16
C PHE A 744 -23.98 -11.93 10.15
N MET A 745 -24.43 -12.55 9.05
CA MET A 745 -25.19 -11.85 8.00
C MET A 745 -26.63 -11.50 8.42
N MET A 746 -27.13 -12.10 9.51
CA MET A 746 -28.43 -11.79 10.11
C MET A 746 -28.28 -10.71 11.19
N ASP A 747 -29.18 -9.73 11.20
CA ASP A 747 -29.26 -8.78 12.31
C ASP A 747 -29.85 -9.42 13.58
N ASP A 748 -29.78 -8.67 14.68
CA ASP A 748 -30.22 -9.14 15.99
C ASP A 748 -31.70 -9.54 16.05
N ARG A 749 -32.58 -8.84 15.33
CA ARG A 749 -34.02 -9.14 15.35
C ARG A 749 -34.29 -10.44 14.62
N LEU A 750 -33.73 -10.60 13.43
CA LEU A 750 -33.90 -11.81 12.63
C LEU A 750 -33.34 -13.05 13.33
N ARG A 751 -32.15 -12.94 13.93
CA ARG A 751 -31.55 -14.03 14.74
C ARG A 751 -32.45 -14.45 15.88
N LYS A 752 -32.96 -13.50 16.65
CA LYS A 752 -33.87 -13.77 17.78
C LYS A 752 -35.16 -14.41 17.30
N ALA A 753 -35.74 -13.93 16.20
CA ALA A 753 -36.96 -14.49 15.62
C ALA A 753 -36.80 -15.94 15.17
N MET A 754 -35.60 -16.32 14.70
CA MET A 754 -35.27 -17.68 14.26
C MET A 754 -34.68 -18.57 15.36
N LEU A 755 -34.49 -18.05 16.58
CA LEU A 755 -33.80 -18.79 17.66
C LEU A 755 -32.38 -19.22 17.25
N ILE A 756 -31.63 -18.32 16.61
CA ILE A 756 -30.23 -18.53 16.20
C ILE A 756 -29.31 -17.70 17.10
N ASP A 757 -28.29 -18.34 17.66
CA ASP A 757 -27.31 -17.66 18.52
C ASP A 757 -26.45 -16.66 17.74
N PRO A 758 -26.06 -15.53 18.36
CA PRO A 758 -25.16 -14.56 17.74
C PRO A 758 -23.77 -15.18 17.50
N PRO A 759 -23.05 -14.72 16.46
CA PRO A 759 -21.69 -15.19 16.22
C PRO A 759 -20.77 -14.71 17.35
N PRO A 760 -19.71 -15.47 17.70
CA PRO A 760 -18.68 -14.99 18.61
C PRO A 760 -18.12 -13.64 18.15
N ALA A 761 -17.82 -12.74 19.09
CA ALA A 761 -17.37 -11.38 18.78
C ALA A 761 -16.08 -11.34 17.92
N PHE A 762 -15.22 -12.36 18.06
CA PHE A 762 -14.06 -12.52 17.21
C PHE A 762 -14.44 -12.78 15.75
N ASP A 763 -15.35 -13.72 15.49
CA ASP A 763 -15.80 -14.08 14.14
C ASP A 763 -16.50 -12.90 13.47
N ALA A 764 -17.33 -12.16 14.22
CA ALA A 764 -17.97 -10.95 13.71
C ALA A 764 -16.95 -9.87 13.27
N LYS A 765 -15.90 -9.65 14.06
CA LYS A 765 -14.80 -8.74 13.70
C LYS A 765 -14.02 -9.24 12.49
N LEU A 766 -13.75 -10.54 12.42
CA LEU A 766 -13.05 -11.16 11.29
C LEU A 766 -13.84 -11.01 9.99
N PHE A 767 -15.13 -11.35 9.99
CA PHE A 767 -15.99 -11.20 8.81
C PHE A 767 -16.14 -9.74 8.39
N SER A 768 -16.30 -8.81 9.34
CA SER A 768 -16.31 -7.37 9.07
C SER A 768 -15.01 -6.89 8.43
N LEU A 769 -13.85 -7.37 8.91
CA LEU A 769 -12.55 -7.08 8.31
C LEU A 769 -12.45 -7.65 6.89
N LEU A 770 -12.93 -8.88 6.65
CA LEU A 770 -12.92 -9.50 5.31
C LEU A 770 -13.77 -8.72 4.32
N PHE A 771 -14.98 -8.28 4.71
CA PHE A 771 -15.81 -7.42 3.87
C PHE A 771 -15.17 -6.05 3.63
N SER A 772 -14.53 -5.46 4.65
CA SER A 772 -13.79 -4.20 4.50
C SER A 772 -12.59 -4.33 3.55
N ALA A 773 -11.85 -5.44 3.64
CA ALA A 773 -10.76 -5.75 2.72
C ALA A 773 -11.26 -5.98 1.29
N ARG A 774 -12.37 -6.72 1.12
CA ARG A 774 -13.04 -6.89 -0.18
C ARG A 774 -13.47 -5.54 -0.75
N ARG A 775 -14.11 -4.68 0.06
CA ARG A 775 -14.53 -3.33 -0.32
C ARG A 775 -13.35 -2.51 -0.84
N PHE A 776 -12.24 -2.52 -0.10
CA PHE A 776 -11.00 -1.85 -0.49
C PHE A 776 -10.44 -2.42 -1.82
N ALA A 777 -10.34 -3.74 -1.93
CA ALA A 777 -9.81 -4.39 -3.13
C ALA A 777 -10.67 -4.11 -4.37
N LEU A 778 -12.00 -4.18 -4.24
CA LEU A 778 -12.92 -3.86 -5.34
C LEU A 778 -12.80 -2.39 -5.74
N ARG A 779 -12.67 -1.46 -4.79
CA ARG A 779 -12.56 -0.03 -5.08
C ARG A 779 -11.26 0.34 -5.78
N TYR A 780 -10.13 -0.16 -5.30
CA TYR A 780 -8.81 0.35 -5.68
C TYR A 780 -7.95 -0.61 -6.51
N LEU A 781 -8.26 -1.91 -6.51
CA LEU A 781 -7.38 -2.93 -7.10
C LEU A 781 -8.06 -3.78 -8.19
N ALA A 782 -9.39 -3.93 -8.20
CA ALA A 782 -10.04 -4.65 -9.29
C ALA A 782 -10.26 -3.72 -10.50
N LEU A 783 -10.39 -4.25 -11.71
CA LEU A 783 -10.97 -3.51 -12.85
C LEU A 783 -12.51 -3.62 -12.85
N PRO A 784 -13.26 -2.68 -13.47
CA PRO A 784 -14.68 -2.86 -13.68
C PRO A 784 -14.94 -4.05 -14.60
N ARG A 785 -16.08 -4.70 -14.42
CA ARG A 785 -16.44 -5.89 -15.21
C ARG A 785 -16.90 -5.47 -16.62
N PRO A 786 -16.26 -5.97 -17.69
CA PRO A 786 -16.74 -5.74 -19.04
C PRO A 786 -18.00 -6.57 -19.33
N TYR A 787 -18.81 -6.14 -20.30
CA TYR A 787 -20.11 -6.75 -20.59
C TYR A 787 -20.05 -8.24 -20.95
N PHE A 788 -18.98 -8.71 -21.59
CA PHE A 788 -18.81 -10.12 -21.92
C PHE A 788 -18.51 -11.01 -20.69
N LEU A 789 -18.09 -10.42 -19.56
CA LEU A 789 -17.92 -11.11 -18.27
C LEU A 789 -19.11 -10.88 -17.32
N ARG A 790 -20.22 -10.29 -17.82
CA ARG A 790 -21.42 -10.04 -17.02
C ARG A 790 -21.91 -11.32 -16.34
N TYR A 791 -22.46 -11.19 -15.15
CA TYR A 791 -23.06 -12.31 -14.47
C TYR A 791 -24.41 -12.64 -15.13
N VAL A 792 -24.55 -13.87 -15.61
CA VAL A 792 -25.79 -14.39 -16.17
C VAL A 792 -26.04 -15.77 -15.57
N SER A 793 -27.25 -16.00 -15.07
CA SER A 793 -27.65 -17.24 -14.39
C SER A 793 -28.56 -18.14 -15.24
N TYR A 794 -28.91 -17.74 -16.47
CA TYR A 794 -29.78 -18.48 -17.38
C TYR A 794 -29.42 -18.23 -18.86
N THR A 795 -30.02 -18.99 -19.79
CA THR A 795 -29.84 -18.79 -21.23
C THR A 795 -30.76 -17.68 -21.77
N ASP A 796 -30.20 -16.78 -22.60
CA ASP A 796 -30.95 -15.67 -23.21
C ASP A 796 -32.06 -16.17 -24.15
N ASP A 797 -31.80 -17.27 -24.87
CA ASP A 797 -32.73 -17.88 -25.83
C ASP A 797 -33.32 -19.21 -25.35
N TYR A 798 -34.47 -19.58 -25.92
CA TYR A 798 -35.06 -20.91 -25.81
C TYR A 798 -34.24 -21.94 -26.58
N ASN A 799 -34.16 -23.16 -26.06
CA ASN A 799 -33.59 -24.28 -26.81
C ASN A 799 -34.56 -24.83 -27.87
N GLU A 800 -34.10 -25.79 -28.67
CA GLU A 800 -34.89 -26.46 -29.73
C GLU A 800 -36.23 -27.05 -29.23
N ASN A 801 -36.33 -27.37 -27.94
CA ASN A 801 -37.52 -27.92 -27.30
C ASN A 801 -38.34 -26.87 -26.51
N GLY A 802 -38.07 -25.57 -26.72
CA GLY A 802 -38.74 -24.48 -26.02
C GLY A 802 -38.43 -24.38 -24.52
N ARG A 803 -37.30 -24.91 -24.05
CA ARG A 803 -36.87 -24.88 -22.64
C ARG A 803 -35.72 -23.92 -22.40
N ILE A 804 -35.59 -23.48 -21.15
CA ILE A 804 -34.54 -22.57 -20.67
C ILE A 804 -33.63 -23.32 -19.70
N TYR A 805 -32.32 -23.04 -19.77
CA TYR A 805 -31.34 -23.63 -18.86
C TYR A 805 -30.84 -22.61 -17.84
N MET A 806 -30.62 -23.08 -16.61
CA MET A 806 -29.77 -22.37 -15.66
C MET A 806 -28.30 -22.59 -16.02
N THR A 807 -27.51 -21.52 -15.99
CA THR A 807 -26.08 -21.56 -16.33
C THR A 807 -25.20 -21.88 -15.12
N ASN A 808 -25.67 -21.57 -13.91
CA ASN A 808 -25.00 -21.79 -12.64
C ASN A 808 -25.96 -22.45 -11.64
N TRP A 809 -25.45 -23.20 -10.66
CA TRP A 809 -26.24 -23.75 -9.56
C TRP A 809 -25.53 -23.58 -8.21
N ASP A 810 -26.27 -23.14 -7.20
CA ASP A 810 -25.76 -22.90 -5.84
C ASP A 810 -25.88 -24.13 -4.94
N ALA A 811 -26.75 -25.09 -5.28
CA ALA A 811 -27.03 -26.29 -4.48
C ALA A 811 -27.17 -27.55 -5.35
N ALA A 812 -28.37 -28.11 -5.51
CA ALA A 812 -28.57 -29.20 -6.47
C ALA A 812 -28.66 -28.65 -7.92
N PRO A 813 -28.21 -29.42 -8.94
CA PRO A 813 -28.10 -28.95 -10.33
C PRO A 813 -29.44 -28.94 -11.08
N TYR A 814 -30.49 -28.35 -10.49
CA TYR A 814 -31.80 -28.22 -11.11
C TYR A 814 -31.73 -27.32 -12.36
N TYR A 815 -32.33 -27.79 -13.45
CA TYR A 815 -32.43 -27.08 -14.74
C TYR A 815 -31.09 -26.78 -15.44
N VAL A 816 -30.01 -27.43 -15.02
CA VAL A 816 -28.67 -27.23 -15.60
C VAL A 816 -28.41 -28.23 -16.71
N LYS A 817 -27.94 -27.74 -17.86
CA LYS A 817 -27.54 -28.59 -19.00
C LYS A 817 -26.28 -29.41 -18.64
N PRO A 818 -26.23 -30.73 -18.93
CA PRO A 818 -25.04 -31.58 -18.76
C PRO A 818 -23.98 -31.32 -19.85
N SER A 819 -23.50 -30.08 -19.93
CA SER A 819 -22.44 -29.69 -20.85
C SER A 819 -21.06 -30.13 -20.36
N LEU A 820 -20.06 -30.18 -21.26
CA LEU A 820 -18.67 -30.46 -20.88
C LEU A 820 -18.19 -29.55 -19.74
N ARG A 821 -18.49 -28.25 -19.80
CA ARG A 821 -18.15 -27.29 -18.76
C ARG A 821 -18.86 -27.57 -17.43
N ASN A 822 -20.15 -27.93 -17.47
CA ASN A 822 -20.95 -28.13 -16.26
C ASN A 822 -20.70 -29.50 -15.60
N ARG A 823 -20.15 -30.49 -16.32
CA ARG A 823 -19.77 -31.78 -15.74
C ARG A 823 -18.29 -31.90 -15.40
N TRP A 824 -17.42 -31.14 -16.07
CA TRP A 824 -15.96 -31.28 -15.92
C TRP A 824 -15.24 -29.96 -15.57
N GLY A 825 -15.98 -28.89 -15.30
CA GLY A 825 -15.42 -27.61 -14.84
C GLY A 825 -15.10 -27.59 -13.34
N PRO A 826 -14.46 -26.52 -12.83
CA PRO A 826 -13.99 -26.45 -11.45
C PRO A 826 -15.08 -26.68 -10.39
N VAL A 827 -16.26 -26.09 -10.61
CA VAL A 827 -17.42 -26.27 -9.71
C VAL A 827 -17.91 -27.73 -9.72
N ALA A 828 -17.85 -28.40 -10.87
CA ALA A 828 -18.23 -29.81 -10.99
C ALA A 828 -17.23 -30.71 -10.26
N TRP A 829 -15.92 -30.47 -10.40
CA TRP A 829 -14.90 -31.22 -9.64
C TRP A 829 -15.07 -31.06 -8.13
N LEU A 830 -15.37 -29.85 -7.65
CA LEU A 830 -15.68 -29.62 -6.23
C LEU A 830 -16.94 -30.39 -5.81
N THR A 831 -18.02 -30.29 -6.60
CA THR A 831 -19.30 -30.96 -6.35
C THR A 831 -19.11 -32.48 -6.28
N TRP A 832 -18.36 -33.05 -7.23
CA TRP A 832 -18.00 -34.46 -7.28
C TRP A 832 -17.15 -34.89 -6.08
N ALA A 833 -16.13 -34.11 -5.72
CA ALA A 833 -15.28 -34.39 -4.56
C ALA A 833 -16.06 -34.36 -3.22
N LEU A 834 -17.14 -33.59 -3.16
CA LEU A 834 -18.08 -33.55 -2.03
C LEU A 834 -19.12 -34.69 -2.05
N GLY A 835 -19.06 -35.60 -3.03
CA GLY A 835 -20.02 -36.70 -3.19
C GLY A 835 -21.43 -36.23 -3.56
N ARG A 836 -21.56 -35.11 -4.27
CA ARG A 836 -22.84 -34.52 -4.70
C ARG A 836 -23.10 -34.80 -6.18
N PRO A 837 -24.38 -34.87 -6.62
CA PRO A 837 -24.72 -35.18 -8.00
C PRO A 837 -24.33 -34.04 -8.94
N LEU A 838 -23.78 -34.40 -10.10
CA LEU A 838 -23.54 -33.49 -11.21
C LEU A 838 -24.76 -33.41 -12.14
N PRO A 839 -24.85 -32.36 -12.98
CA PRO A 839 -25.87 -32.29 -14.02
C PRO A 839 -25.88 -33.58 -14.87
N GLY A 840 -27.00 -34.31 -14.84
CA GLY A 840 -27.24 -35.54 -15.61
C GLY A 840 -26.96 -36.87 -14.90
N ASP A 841 -26.38 -36.88 -13.68
CA ASP A 841 -26.02 -38.14 -12.99
C ASP A 841 -27.24 -38.98 -12.55
N GLU A 842 -28.34 -38.33 -12.17
CA GLU A 842 -29.56 -38.99 -11.67
C GLU A 842 -30.72 -38.94 -12.69
N GLY A 843 -30.40 -39.09 -13.98
CA GLY A 843 -31.37 -39.06 -15.07
C GLY A 843 -32.16 -37.73 -15.10
N ASP A 844 -33.49 -37.83 -15.19
CA ASP A 844 -34.37 -36.66 -15.32
C ASP A 844 -34.74 -35.98 -13.98
N LYS A 845 -34.26 -36.47 -12.83
CA LYS A 845 -34.64 -35.95 -11.49
C LYS A 845 -34.41 -34.44 -11.32
N TYR A 846 -33.28 -33.95 -11.84
CA TYR A 846 -32.86 -32.54 -11.76
C TYR A 846 -33.22 -31.73 -13.02
N TYR A 847 -34.11 -32.23 -13.88
CA TYR A 847 -34.55 -31.54 -15.10
C TYR A 847 -33.38 -31.07 -15.99
N PRO A 848 -32.44 -31.95 -16.40
CA PRO A 848 -31.25 -31.59 -17.17
C PRO A 848 -31.55 -31.04 -18.58
N LYS A 849 -32.82 -31.11 -19.03
CA LYS A 849 -33.36 -30.57 -20.29
C LYS A 849 -33.84 -29.11 -20.18
N GLY A 850 -33.77 -28.51 -18.98
CA GLY A 850 -34.22 -27.15 -18.70
C GLY A 850 -35.65 -27.07 -18.19
N TYR A 851 -36.11 -25.85 -17.87
CA TYR A 851 -37.48 -25.56 -17.43
C TYR A 851 -38.32 -24.88 -18.51
N ASP A 852 -39.64 -24.85 -18.28
CA ASP A 852 -40.61 -24.03 -18.98
C ASP A 852 -41.34 -23.19 -17.93
N ASN A 853 -41.40 -21.87 -18.13
CA ASN A 853 -41.96 -20.89 -17.19
C ASN A 853 -43.38 -21.27 -16.75
N LEU A 854 -44.19 -21.86 -17.63
CA LEU A 854 -45.56 -22.27 -17.33
C LEU A 854 -45.65 -23.44 -16.34
N ASN A 855 -44.59 -24.22 -16.22
CA ASN A 855 -44.55 -25.46 -15.44
C ASN A 855 -43.66 -25.36 -14.20
N VAL A 856 -42.90 -24.27 -14.00
CA VAL A 856 -42.05 -24.10 -12.81
C VAL A 856 -42.89 -24.16 -11.53
N GLY A 857 -42.37 -24.86 -10.52
CA GLY A 857 -42.98 -25.04 -9.21
C GLY A 857 -43.03 -26.49 -8.73
N PRO A 858 -43.70 -26.73 -7.58
CA PRO A 858 -43.92 -28.07 -7.05
C PRO A 858 -44.51 -29.03 -8.10
N LYS A 859 -44.07 -30.30 -8.10
CA LYS A 859 -44.47 -31.30 -9.11
C LYS A 859 -45.99 -31.40 -9.29
N TYR A 860 -46.77 -31.25 -8.22
CA TYR A 860 -48.23 -31.34 -8.26
C TYR A 860 -48.92 -30.14 -8.95
N PHE A 861 -48.18 -29.07 -9.28
CA PHE A 861 -48.65 -27.92 -10.06
C PHE A 861 -48.18 -27.96 -11.53
N GLU A 862 -47.33 -28.92 -11.92
CA GLU A 862 -46.93 -29.07 -13.32
C GLU A 862 -48.16 -29.39 -14.19
N GLY A 863 -48.31 -28.70 -15.33
CA GLY A 863 -49.46 -28.83 -16.23
C GLY A 863 -50.77 -28.16 -15.76
N LYS A 864 -50.83 -27.58 -14.56
CA LYS A 864 -52.05 -26.94 -14.02
C LYS A 864 -52.06 -25.43 -14.19
N GLY A 865 -53.26 -24.85 -14.28
CA GLY A 865 -53.47 -23.40 -14.23
C GLY A 865 -53.35 -22.66 -15.56
N ARG A 866 -53.29 -23.37 -16.71
CA ARG A 866 -53.03 -22.74 -18.02
C ARG A 866 -54.00 -21.62 -18.35
N GLN A 867 -55.31 -21.87 -18.25
CA GLN A 867 -56.32 -20.87 -18.57
C GLN A 867 -56.22 -19.63 -17.67
N GLY A 868 -56.10 -19.81 -16.36
CA GLY A 868 -55.93 -18.68 -15.43
C GLY A 868 -54.64 -17.90 -15.68
N MET A 869 -53.55 -18.56 -16.09
CA MET A 869 -52.31 -17.88 -16.49
C MET A 869 -52.46 -17.14 -17.82
N GLU A 870 -53.22 -17.68 -18.79
CA GLU A 870 -53.52 -17.00 -20.06
C GLU A 870 -54.38 -15.75 -19.86
N ASP A 871 -55.34 -15.79 -18.94
CA ASP A 871 -56.17 -14.63 -18.59
C ASP A 871 -55.34 -13.52 -17.95
N ILE A 872 -54.45 -13.87 -16.99
CA ILE A 872 -53.51 -12.92 -16.40
C ILE A 872 -52.54 -12.37 -17.46
N MET A 873 -52.07 -13.20 -18.40
CA MET A 873 -51.20 -12.74 -19.48
C MET A 873 -51.89 -11.70 -20.37
N LYS A 874 -53.15 -11.91 -20.75
CA LYS A 874 -53.94 -10.93 -21.52
C LYS A 874 -54.14 -9.62 -20.76
N GLU A 875 -54.34 -9.70 -19.44
CA GLU A 875 -54.41 -8.52 -18.57
C GLU A 875 -53.08 -7.75 -18.61
N LEU A 876 -51.95 -8.44 -18.41
CA LEU A 876 -50.61 -7.84 -18.39
C LEU A 876 -50.22 -7.19 -19.72
N GLU A 877 -50.66 -7.73 -20.86
CA GLU A 877 -50.47 -7.09 -22.18
C GLU A 877 -51.09 -5.68 -22.24
N THR A 878 -52.15 -5.44 -21.47
CA THR A 878 -52.80 -4.13 -21.43
C THR A 878 -52.27 -3.23 -20.32
N THR A 879 -51.91 -3.78 -19.14
CA THR A 879 -51.55 -3.02 -17.94
C THR A 879 -50.06 -2.75 -17.81
N ARG A 880 -49.18 -3.66 -18.27
CA ARG A 880 -47.72 -3.55 -18.10
C ARG A 880 -47.01 -3.27 -19.43
N ARG A 881 -47.15 -2.04 -19.93
CA ARG A 881 -46.63 -1.62 -21.24
C ARG A 881 -45.20 -1.07 -21.24
N GLY A 882 -44.43 -1.25 -20.16
CA GLY A 882 -43.08 -0.71 -20.02
C GLY A 882 -43.01 0.80 -19.73
N GLN A 883 -44.17 1.46 -19.62
CA GLN A 883 -44.31 2.90 -19.33
C GLN A 883 -44.04 3.24 -17.85
N CYS A 884 -44.04 4.53 -17.52
CA CYS A 884 -43.93 4.98 -16.13
C CYS A 884 -45.15 4.48 -15.31
N PRO A 885 -44.97 3.85 -14.14
CA PRO A 885 -46.07 3.31 -13.35
C PRO A 885 -46.74 4.34 -12.42
N PHE A 886 -46.34 5.62 -12.47
CA PHE A 886 -46.86 6.68 -11.57
C PHE A 886 -47.80 7.67 -12.27
N HIS A 887 -47.92 7.61 -13.60
CA HIS A 887 -48.67 8.58 -14.41
C HIS A 887 -49.56 7.90 -15.45
#